data_AF-A0A7Y9NKC5-F1
#
_entry.id   AF-A0A7Y9NKC5-F1
#
_cell.length_a   1.000
_cell.length_b   1.000
_cell.length_c   1.000
_cell.angle_alpha   90.00
_cell.angle_beta   90.00
_cell.angle_gamma   90.00
#
_symmetry.space_group_name_H-M   'P 1'
#
loop_
_entity.id
_entity.type
_entity.pdbx_description
1 polymer ?
#
loop_
_entity_poly.entity_id
_entity_poly.type
_entity_poly.pdbx_seq_one_letter_code
_entity_poly.pdbx_strand_id
1 'polypeptide(L)'
;MKISGWCAVVLSGWLTASVAVLGAQEVQAAQKPHAITLSVGALDEYVGQYRDEMEPDVLSSVYREGDKLYVEGERSPRYELRAESVDHFFAHELRVVFARDAAGKVSGLTSTFGERGEPGVERKEGRVSLVGTRLNHFREYTRSEAMIPMRDGVKLHVVILRPAGSETSGETLPFLMQRTPYGTSWVSSAAVNGSKPELAASGYVFVFGDIRGRYESEGKFVMNRAIVAHATKNDVDETTDTRDTIDWLLKNVPKNNGKVGVLGVSYPGFLAMSAGIDAHPAVKAISPQAPMTNVWMGDDFFHNGAFRETYGFDYVQQLEAQKTDARVESKEDTFDFFLRNVNFAGAADAAKMESLPTAKIFLTQPAYTKFWQDMAVEKRLTKVEVPTLEVGGWWDQEDMWGTQAEYAALKPHDSQNEVFMVLGPWNHGGWGPTTRHLGVLDFGAATGDQYRKTIEAPFFEKYLKGRAGFDLTGVASFRTGVDKWERYEAWPPKQGFKETKLFLNAGGELTTNAPAAGGAAKAAVSYSADPANPVPYRNRPIQSTYADGSKWRTWLVEDQRFVSGRKDLANFSSPVLEKDVTVTGDVVADLFASTTGTDGDFVVKLIDVYPDDAPAPMAGYQLMIVDEIFRGRYQKSFEAPEALTPGKVTEYKWSLHGADHTFLKGHKMMVEVQSSWFPLYDRNPQTFVPNIMTAPAGAYRGQTVTIYGSEKYPSHLEFSVPDGD
;
A
#
# COMPACT_ATOMS: atom_id res chain seq x y z
N MET A 1 31.90 -52.96 -7.67
CA MET A 1 32.76 -54.11 -7.31
C MET A 1 33.94 -53.59 -6.49
N LYS A 2 34.65 -54.46 -5.74
CA LYS A 2 35.46 -54.11 -4.57
C LYS A 2 36.77 -53.32 -4.84
N ILE A 3 36.99 -52.32 -3.98
CA ILE A 3 38.15 -52.10 -3.09
C ILE A 3 39.57 -51.97 -3.69
N SER A 4 40.23 -50.86 -3.35
CA SER A 4 41.65 -50.79 -3.02
C SER A 4 41.82 -50.14 -1.63
N GLY A 5 42.94 -50.38 -0.94
CA GLY A 5 43.19 -49.79 0.38
C GLY A 5 44.65 -49.90 0.83
N TRP A 6 44.90 -49.47 2.07
CA TRP A 6 46.18 -49.43 2.81
C TRP A 6 47.13 -48.29 2.35
N CYS A 7 47.54 -47.32 3.19
CA CYS A 7 48.16 -47.35 4.54
C CYS A 7 49.57 -47.99 4.51
N ALA A 8 50.59 -47.59 5.28
CA ALA A 8 50.69 -46.73 6.48
C ALA A 8 52.18 -46.25 6.64
N VAL A 9 52.66 -45.41 7.58
CA VAL A 9 52.12 -44.56 8.68
C VAL A 9 53.19 -43.47 9.05
N VAL A 10 53.17 -42.87 10.25
CA VAL A 10 54.17 -41.92 10.85
C VAL A 10 53.98 -40.44 10.43
N LEU A 11 54.15 -39.38 11.24
CA LEU A 11 53.88 -38.96 12.66
C LEU A 11 54.27 -37.44 12.70
N SER A 12 53.86 -36.53 13.59
CA SER A 12 52.90 -36.45 14.72
C SER A 12 52.49 -34.96 14.89
N GLY A 13 51.26 -34.60 15.25
CA GLY A 13 50.85 -34.33 16.65
C GLY A 13 50.95 -32.83 17.01
N TRP A 14 50.08 -32.16 17.77
CA TRP A 14 48.94 -32.54 18.64
C TRP A 14 47.83 -31.45 18.57
N LEU A 15 46.54 -31.80 18.66
CA LEU A 15 45.67 -31.41 19.79
C LEU A 15 44.29 -32.12 19.74
N THR A 16 43.73 -32.31 20.94
CA THR A 16 42.51 -33.02 21.36
C THR A 16 41.24 -32.93 20.48
N ALA A 17 40.52 -34.06 20.39
CA ALA A 17 39.31 -34.23 19.59
C ALA A 17 38.00 -33.86 20.30
N SER A 18 37.07 -33.28 19.54
CA SER A 18 35.64 -33.23 19.88
C SER A 18 34.93 -34.43 19.26
N VAL A 19 34.33 -35.29 20.08
CA VAL A 19 33.45 -36.38 19.59
C VAL A 19 32.05 -35.82 19.37
N ALA A 20 31.61 -35.78 18.12
CA ALA A 20 30.24 -35.41 17.78
C ALA A 20 29.28 -36.54 18.20
N VAL A 21 28.48 -36.29 19.23
CA VAL A 21 27.29 -37.11 19.50
C VAL A 21 26.16 -36.56 18.65
N LEU A 22 25.79 -37.31 17.61
CA LEU A 22 24.53 -37.10 16.87
C LEU A 22 23.36 -37.49 17.77
N GLY A 23 22.99 -36.56 18.65
CA GLY A 23 21.70 -36.60 19.34
C GLY A 23 20.60 -36.25 18.35
N ALA A 24 19.88 -37.25 17.86
CA ALA A 24 18.56 -37.01 17.29
C ALA A 24 17.68 -36.48 18.43
N GLN A 25 17.45 -35.17 18.47
CA GLN A 25 16.35 -34.65 19.27
C GLN A 25 15.05 -35.14 18.63
N GLU A 26 14.44 -36.14 19.25
CA GLU A 26 13.01 -36.40 19.03
C GLU A 26 12.28 -35.08 19.25
N VAL A 27 11.56 -34.61 18.23
CA VAL A 27 10.59 -33.52 18.40
C VAL A 27 9.50 -34.07 19.30
N GLN A 28 9.66 -33.81 20.60
CA GLN A 28 8.80 -34.34 21.65
C GLN A 28 7.40 -33.79 21.40
N ALA A 29 6.47 -34.67 21.01
CA ALA A 29 5.12 -34.27 20.62
C ALA A 29 4.50 -33.42 21.74
N ALA A 30 4.17 -32.17 21.40
CA ALA A 30 3.75 -31.15 22.35
C ALA A 30 2.57 -31.66 23.20
N GLN A 31 2.84 -31.93 24.48
CA GLN A 31 1.83 -32.42 25.41
C GLN A 31 0.69 -31.40 25.50
N LYS A 32 -0.56 -31.82 25.19
CA LYS A 32 -1.72 -30.91 25.18
C LYS A 32 -1.85 -30.23 26.55
N PRO A 33 -2.07 -28.90 26.61
CA PRO A 33 -2.13 -28.18 27.87
C PRO A 33 -3.25 -28.73 28.75
N HIS A 34 -2.93 -28.98 30.02
CA HIS A 34 -3.86 -29.53 31.00
C HIS A 34 -4.51 -28.39 31.79
N ALA A 35 -5.83 -28.22 31.64
CA ALA A 35 -6.55 -27.18 32.37
C ALA A 35 -6.62 -27.50 33.88
N ILE A 36 -6.32 -26.51 34.72
CA ILE A 36 -6.59 -26.54 36.16
C ILE A 36 -7.78 -25.63 36.51
N THR A 37 -8.40 -25.89 37.65
CA THR A 37 -9.49 -25.04 38.19
C THR A 37 -8.92 -24.04 39.18
N LEU A 38 -9.10 -22.75 38.92
CA LEU A 38 -8.86 -21.68 39.89
C LEU A 38 -10.16 -21.32 40.63
N SER A 39 -10.07 -20.77 41.84
CA SER A 39 -11.24 -20.30 42.57
C SER A 39 -11.80 -19.01 41.95
N VAL A 40 -13.09 -18.75 42.12
CA VAL A 40 -13.75 -17.53 41.59
C VAL A 40 -13.03 -16.25 42.04
N GLY A 41 -12.64 -16.17 43.31
CA GLY A 41 -11.90 -15.02 43.85
C GLY A 41 -10.47 -14.88 43.30
N ALA A 42 -9.82 -15.98 42.91
CA ALA A 42 -8.53 -15.92 42.22
C ALA A 42 -8.70 -15.46 40.76
N LEU A 43 -9.82 -15.78 40.11
CA LEU A 43 -10.12 -15.29 38.75
C LEU A 43 -10.40 -13.78 38.70
N ASP A 44 -10.96 -13.21 39.77
CA ASP A 44 -11.23 -11.77 39.86
C ASP A 44 -9.95 -10.90 39.80
N GLU A 45 -8.78 -11.45 40.16
CA GLU A 45 -7.50 -10.72 40.08
C GLU A 45 -7.12 -10.31 38.65
N TYR A 46 -7.52 -11.12 37.65
CA TYR A 46 -7.18 -10.93 36.23
C TYR A 46 -8.18 -10.03 35.47
N VAL A 47 -9.35 -9.74 36.05
CA VAL A 47 -10.43 -8.97 35.39
C VAL A 47 -10.00 -7.52 35.14
N GLY A 48 -10.03 -7.06 33.89
CA GLY A 48 -9.59 -5.71 33.56
C GLY A 48 -9.59 -5.37 32.08
N GLN A 49 -8.96 -4.24 31.78
CA GLN A 49 -8.60 -3.84 30.41
C GLN A 49 -7.10 -3.69 30.33
N TYR A 50 -6.55 -4.13 29.20
CA TYR A 50 -5.13 -4.20 28.91
C TYR A 50 -4.87 -3.52 27.57
N ARG A 51 -3.87 -2.65 27.51
CA ARG A 51 -3.45 -1.94 26.29
C ARG A 51 -2.06 -2.37 25.91
N ASP A 52 -1.81 -2.49 24.61
CA ASP A 52 -0.47 -2.63 24.10
C ASP A 52 0.45 -1.51 24.60
N GLU A 53 1.72 -1.82 24.83
CA GLU A 53 2.73 -0.80 25.16
C GLU A 53 3.18 -0.01 23.92
N MET A 54 3.10 -0.60 22.71
CA MET A 54 3.48 0.03 21.44
C MET A 54 2.26 0.51 20.63
N GLU A 55 1.15 -0.22 20.66
CA GLU A 55 -0.12 0.12 19.98
C GLU A 55 -1.25 0.44 20.99
N PRO A 56 -1.18 1.55 21.75
CA PRO A 56 -2.07 1.83 22.89
C PRO A 56 -3.55 1.95 22.53
N ASP A 57 -3.85 2.13 21.25
CA ASP A 57 -5.19 2.16 20.68
C ASP A 57 -5.83 0.75 20.55
N VAL A 58 -5.04 -0.33 20.60
CA VAL A 58 -5.53 -1.71 20.59
C VAL A 58 -5.81 -2.17 22.02
N LEU A 59 -7.09 -2.37 22.34
CA LEU A 59 -7.54 -2.76 23.68
C LEU A 59 -8.00 -4.23 23.75
N SER A 60 -7.49 -4.95 24.74
CA SER A 60 -8.03 -6.24 25.20
C SER A 60 -8.82 -6.04 26.48
N SER A 61 -9.92 -6.78 26.67
CA SER A 61 -10.55 -6.90 27.97
C SER A 61 -10.65 -8.34 28.42
N VAL A 62 -10.25 -8.55 29.67
CA VAL A 62 -10.42 -9.80 30.41
C VAL A 62 -11.56 -9.61 31.40
N TYR A 63 -12.55 -10.49 31.39
CA TYR A 63 -13.70 -10.44 32.30
C TYR A 63 -14.17 -11.84 32.68
N ARG A 64 -14.96 -11.93 33.75
CA ARG A 64 -15.51 -13.20 34.25
C ARG A 64 -17.01 -13.27 33.99
N GLU A 65 -17.48 -14.42 33.54
CA GLU A 65 -18.90 -14.80 33.55
C GLU A 65 -19.03 -16.12 34.31
N GLY A 66 -19.71 -16.13 35.45
CA GLY A 66 -19.77 -17.30 36.33
C GLY A 66 -18.40 -17.66 36.92
N ASP A 67 -17.98 -18.90 36.76
CA ASP A 67 -16.69 -19.47 37.18
C ASP A 67 -15.62 -19.44 36.08
N LYS A 68 -15.86 -18.71 34.98
CA LYS A 68 -15.02 -18.73 33.78
C LYS A 68 -14.47 -17.36 33.41
N LEU A 69 -13.18 -17.32 33.10
CA LEU A 69 -12.48 -16.14 32.59
C LEU A 69 -12.55 -16.11 31.07
N TYR A 70 -12.67 -14.91 30.50
CA TYR A 70 -12.74 -14.68 29.06
C TYR A 70 -11.84 -13.52 28.66
N VAL A 71 -11.32 -13.56 27.44
CA VAL A 71 -10.64 -12.44 26.78
C VAL A 71 -11.30 -12.14 25.45
N GLU A 72 -11.41 -10.85 25.12
CA GLU A 72 -11.86 -10.35 23.83
C GLU A 72 -11.21 -8.98 23.52
N GLY A 73 -11.23 -8.59 22.25
CA GLY A 73 -10.93 -7.23 21.80
C GLY A 73 -12.00 -6.76 20.82
N GLU A 74 -11.91 -5.52 20.32
CA GLU A 74 -12.91 -4.97 19.39
C GLU A 74 -13.02 -5.75 18.06
N ARG A 75 -11.92 -6.42 17.66
CA ARG A 75 -11.73 -7.09 16.36
C ARG A 75 -11.75 -8.62 16.40
N SER A 76 -11.79 -9.22 17.59
CA SER A 76 -11.51 -10.65 17.80
C SER A 76 -12.68 -11.35 18.49
N PRO A 77 -12.97 -12.63 18.20
CA PRO A 77 -14.02 -13.36 18.90
C PRO A 77 -13.68 -13.52 20.39
N ARG A 78 -14.70 -13.79 21.20
CA ARG A 78 -14.56 -14.06 22.63
C ARG A 78 -13.94 -15.44 22.84
N TYR A 79 -12.84 -15.50 23.60
CA TYR A 79 -12.16 -16.74 23.97
C TYR A 79 -12.31 -17.05 25.46
N GLU A 80 -12.62 -18.31 25.80
CA GLU A 80 -12.61 -18.82 27.19
C GLU A 80 -11.17 -19.12 27.62
N LEU A 81 -10.62 -18.31 28.52
CA LEU A 81 -9.28 -18.51 29.07
C LEU A 81 -9.30 -19.63 30.12
N ARG A 82 -8.52 -20.69 29.87
CA ARG A 82 -8.33 -21.82 30.79
C ARG A 82 -6.95 -21.75 31.41
N ALA A 83 -6.86 -21.86 32.73
CA ALA A 83 -5.58 -21.85 33.43
C ALA A 83 -4.82 -23.16 33.14
N GLU A 84 -3.55 -23.06 32.73
CA GLU A 84 -2.57 -24.17 32.73
C GLU A 84 -1.83 -24.21 34.08
N SER A 85 -1.56 -23.04 34.66
CA SER A 85 -1.06 -22.86 36.03
C SER A 85 -1.53 -21.51 36.60
N VAL A 86 -0.97 -21.06 37.74
CA VAL A 86 -1.19 -19.67 38.22
C VAL A 86 -0.58 -18.71 37.21
N ASP A 87 -1.30 -17.63 36.86
CA ASP A 87 -0.93 -16.61 35.86
C ASP A 87 -0.76 -17.09 34.40
N HIS A 88 -0.67 -18.39 34.11
CA HIS A 88 -0.59 -18.93 32.75
C HIS A 88 -1.93 -19.49 32.28
N PHE A 89 -2.46 -18.96 31.18
CA PHE A 89 -3.73 -19.32 30.56
C PHE A 89 -3.56 -19.65 29.08
N PHE A 90 -4.52 -20.40 28.53
CA PHE A 90 -4.62 -20.70 27.11
C PHE A 90 -6.07 -20.70 26.63
N ALA A 91 -6.27 -20.40 25.36
CA ALA A 91 -7.54 -20.57 24.66
C ALA A 91 -7.29 -20.80 23.17
N HIS A 92 -7.68 -21.96 22.63
CA HIS A 92 -7.35 -22.34 21.25
C HIS A 92 -5.82 -22.28 21.03
N GLU A 93 -5.34 -21.44 20.10
CA GLU A 93 -3.92 -21.18 19.82
C GLU A 93 -3.34 -19.97 20.59
N LEU A 94 -4.18 -19.23 21.33
CA LEU A 94 -3.75 -18.14 22.18
C LEU A 94 -3.19 -18.67 23.50
N ARG A 95 -2.01 -18.16 23.88
CA ARG A 95 -1.43 -18.24 25.23
C ARG A 95 -1.47 -16.85 25.87
N VAL A 96 -1.82 -16.78 27.15
CA VAL A 96 -1.80 -15.53 27.93
C VAL A 96 -1.01 -15.79 29.21
N VAL A 97 -0.02 -14.94 29.48
CA VAL A 97 0.77 -14.97 30.73
C VAL A 97 0.57 -13.63 31.43
N PHE A 98 -0.06 -13.64 32.61
CA PHE A 98 -0.28 -12.41 33.37
C PHE A 98 1.00 -11.98 34.10
N ALA A 99 1.37 -10.72 33.95
CA ALA A 99 2.47 -10.10 34.67
C ALA A 99 1.97 -9.57 36.03
N ARG A 100 2.81 -9.67 37.07
CA ARG A 100 2.55 -9.10 38.40
C ARG A 100 3.57 -8.04 38.78
N ASP A 101 3.12 -7.03 39.53
CA ASP A 101 3.97 -6.00 40.11
C ASP A 101 4.73 -6.49 41.36
N ALA A 102 5.59 -5.63 41.92
CA ALA A 102 6.34 -5.92 43.14
C ALA A 102 5.48 -6.11 44.40
N ALA A 103 4.18 -5.77 44.36
CA ALA A 103 3.21 -6.04 45.42
C ALA A 103 2.40 -7.34 45.15
N GLY A 104 2.72 -8.08 44.08
CA GLY A 104 2.07 -9.32 43.69
C GLY A 104 0.72 -9.14 42.99
N LYS A 105 0.36 -7.93 42.54
CA LYS A 105 -0.90 -7.67 41.83
C LYS A 105 -0.71 -7.79 40.32
N VAL A 106 -1.71 -8.34 39.62
CA VAL A 106 -1.70 -8.41 38.15
C VAL A 106 -1.65 -7.00 37.55
N SER A 107 -0.54 -6.69 36.88
CA SER A 107 -0.18 -5.37 36.33
C SER A 107 -0.20 -5.33 34.80
N GLY A 108 -0.24 -6.48 34.14
CA GLY A 108 -0.28 -6.60 32.68
C GLY A 108 -0.49 -8.04 32.24
N LEU A 109 -0.40 -8.27 30.94
CA LEU A 109 -0.34 -9.61 30.35
C LEU A 109 0.54 -9.64 29.10
N THR A 110 1.05 -10.82 28.79
CA THR A 110 1.68 -11.16 27.52
C THR A 110 0.78 -12.13 26.77
N SER A 111 0.32 -11.75 25.59
CA SER A 111 -0.39 -12.64 24.67
C SER A 111 0.58 -13.22 23.64
N THR A 112 0.41 -14.49 23.27
CA THR A 112 1.16 -15.11 22.16
C THR A 112 0.24 -15.99 21.33
N PHE A 113 0.18 -15.76 20.03
CA PHE A 113 -0.56 -16.58 19.07
C PHE A 113 0.41 -17.42 18.22
N GLY A 114 0.13 -18.72 18.10
CA GLY A 114 0.86 -19.63 17.20
C GLY A 114 0.95 -21.07 17.69
N GLU A 115 1.33 -22.00 16.80
CA GLU A 115 1.60 -23.39 17.17
C GLU A 115 2.84 -23.53 18.07
N ARG A 116 2.85 -24.57 18.92
CA ARG A 116 3.88 -24.73 19.96
C ARG A 116 5.21 -25.21 19.36
N GLY A 117 6.12 -24.26 19.13
CA GLY A 117 7.47 -24.50 18.59
C GLY A 117 7.87 -23.47 17.53
N GLU A 118 6.89 -22.75 16.98
CA GLU A 118 7.08 -21.61 16.08
C GLU A 118 7.28 -20.31 16.90
N PRO A 119 8.01 -19.31 16.37
CA PRO A 119 8.07 -17.98 16.96
C PRO A 119 6.75 -17.23 16.73
N GLY A 120 5.80 -17.42 17.64
CA GLY A 120 4.54 -16.66 17.64
C GLY A 120 4.74 -15.17 17.94
N VAL A 121 3.80 -14.34 17.46
CA VAL A 121 3.83 -12.89 17.75
C VAL A 121 3.53 -12.67 19.24
N GLU A 122 4.52 -12.18 19.97
CA GLU A 122 4.38 -11.78 21.38
C GLU A 122 3.85 -10.35 21.46
N ARG A 123 2.79 -10.16 22.24
CA ARG A 123 2.14 -8.88 22.49
C ARG A 123 2.14 -8.59 23.98
N LYS A 124 2.75 -7.47 24.40
CA LYS A 124 2.82 -7.06 25.82
C LYS A 124 1.83 -5.95 26.10
N GLU A 125 1.02 -6.15 27.13
CA GLU A 125 -0.12 -5.30 27.41
C GLU A 125 -0.19 -4.87 28.88
N GLY A 126 -0.07 -3.57 29.15
CA GLY A 126 -0.22 -3.00 30.49
C GLY A 126 -1.68 -2.91 30.93
N ARG A 127 -1.97 -3.25 32.19
CA ARG A 127 -3.34 -3.18 32.74
C ARG A 127 -3.73 -1.72 33.03
N VAL A 128 -4.73 -1.22 32.31
CA VAL A 128 -5.23 0.16 32.43
C VAL A 128 -6.55 0.29 33.18
N SER A 129 -7.23 -0.83 33.46
CA SER A 129 -8.45 -0.86 34.27
C SER A 129 -8.56 -2.12 35.11
N LEU A 130 -9.18 -2.00 36.30
CA LEU A 130 -9.62 -3.12 37.13
C LEU A 130 -11.03 -3.63 36.75
N VAL A 131 -11.69 -2.98 35.79
CA VAL A 131 -13.01 -3.37 35.29
C VAL A 131 -12.87 -4.01 33.92
N GLY A 132 -13.23 -5.28 33.82
CA GLY A 132 -13.42 -5.94 32.53
C GLY A 132 -14.74 -5.49 31.91
N THR A 133 -14.68 -4.91 30.71
CA THR A 133 -15.85 -4.41 29.99
C THR A 133 -15.98 -5.18 28.69
N ARG A 134 -17.21 -5.55 28.29
CA ARG A 134 -17.45 -6.15 26.98
C ARG A 134 -17.07 -5.14 25.89
N LEU A 135 -16.02 -5.45 25.13
CA LEU A 135 -15.55 -4.64 23.99
C LEU A 135 -16.11 -5.16 22.67
N ASN A 136 -16.57 -6.41 22.67
CA ASN A 136 -16.61 -7.16 21.44
C ASN A 136 -17.87 -6.89 20.61
N HIS A 137 -17.66 -6.35 19.41
CA HIS A 137 -18.68 -6.17 18.39
C HIS A 137 -18.74 -7.34 17.38
N PHE A 138 -17.94 -8.39 17.60
CA PHE A 138 -17.84 -9.56 16.73
C PHE A 138 -19.20 -10.19 16.47
N ARG A 139 -19.57 -10.22 15.19
CA ARG A 139 -20.78 -10.84 14.70
C ARG A 139 -20.45 -12.16 14.04
N GLU A 140 -21.17 -13.22 14.39
CA GLU A 140 -21.03 -14.52 13.71
C GLU A 140 -21.72 -14.51 12.35
N TYR A 141 -21.12 -15.22 11.40
CA TYR A 141 -21.57 -15.34 10.03
C TYR A 141 -21.69 -16.79 9.60
N THR A 142 -22.80 -17.13 8.94
CA THR A 142 -22.94 -18.37 8.19
C THR A 142 -22.32 -18.19 6.81
N ARG A 143 -21.35 -19.06 6.48
CA ARG A 143 -20.66 -19.09 5.19
C ARG A 143 -21.37 -20.02 4.21
N SER A 144 -21.51 -19.57 2.98
CA SER A 144 -22.03 -20.34 1.85
C SER A 144 -21.28 -19.97 0.57
N GLU A 145 -21.33 -20.82 -0.45
CA GLU A 145 -20.62 -20.66 -1.72
C GLU A 145 -21.58 -20.87 -2.89
N ALA A 146 -21.32 -20.20 -4.02
CA ALA A 146 -22.05 -20.38 -5.26
C ALA A 146 -21.14 -20.24 -6.49
N MET A 147 -21.39 -21.07 -7.51
CA MET A 147 -20.85 -20.88 -8.86
C MET A 147 -21.89 -20.14 -9.71
N ILE A 148 -21.78 -18.82 -9.77
CA ILE A 148 -22.77 -17.94 -10.39
C ILE A 148 -22.54 -17.87 -11.91
N PRO A 149 -23.52 -18.23 -12.76
CA PRO A 149 -23.37 -18.14 -14.22
C PRO A 149 -23.49 -16.69 -14.71
N MET A 150 -22.50 -16.24 -15.48
CA MET A 150 -22.49 -14.97 -16.21
C MET A 150 -23.24 -15.11 -17.55
N ARG A 151 -23.51 -13.98 -18.23
CA ARG A 151 -24.23 -13.91 -19.52
C ARG A 151 -23.64 -14.74 -20.67
N ASP A 152 -22.33 -14.99 -20.65
CA ASP A 152 -21.61 -15.81 -21.62
C ASP A 152 -21.60 -17.30 -21.24
N GLY A 153 -22.06 -17.65 -20.04
CA GLY A 153 -22.17 -19.01 -19.51
C GLY A 153 -21.00 -19.46 -18.64
N VAL A 154 -19.93 -18.67 -18.54
CA VAL A 154 -18.84 -18.87 -17.58
C VAL A 154 -19.36 -18.67 -16.15
N LYS A 155 -18.93 -19.51 -15.21
CA LYS A 155 -19.32 -19.37 -13.80
C LYS A 155 -18.22 -18.76 -12.94
N LEU A 156 -18.59 -17.77 -12.12
CA LEU A 156 -17.69 -17.20 -11.12
C LEU A 156 -17.99 -17.79 -9.73
N HIS A 157 -16.94 -18.13 -9.00
CA HIS A 157 -17.03 -18.54 -7.60
C HIS A 157 -17.26 -17.33 -6.70
N VAL A 158 -18.25 -17.44 -5.82
CA VAL A 158 -18.63 -16.41 -4.87
C VAL A 158 -18.91 -17.01 -3.49
N VAL A 159 -18.19 -16.51 -2.48
CA VAL A 159 -18.44 -16.76 -1.06
C VAL A 159 -19.41 -15.70 -0.52
N ILE A 160 -20.46 -16.14 0.16
CA ILE A 160 -21.48 -15.31 0.78
C ILE A 160 -21.45 -15.55 2.30
N LEU A 161 -21.16 -14.49 3.06
CA LEU A 161 -21.27 -14.48 4.52
C LEU A 161 -22.55 -13.75 4.93
N ARG A 162 -23.49 -14.47 5.52
CA ARG A 162 -24.72 -13.90 6.07
C ARG A 162 -24.67 -13.87 7.62
N PRO A 163 -25.09 -12.79 8.30
CA PRO A 163 -25.16 -12.75 9.75
C PRO A 163 -25.98 -13.93 10.29
N ALA A 164 -25.41 -14.72 11.19
CA ALA A 164 -26.01 -15.96 11.66
C ALA A 164 -27.40 -15.70 12.30
N GLY A 165 -28.44 -16.39 11.82
CA GLY A 165 -29.82 -16.25 12.29
C GLY A 165 -30.60 -15.09 11.67
N SER A 166 -29.99 -14.26 10.82
CA SER A 166 -30.71 -13.19 10.10
C SER A 166 -31.64 -13.69 8.99
N GLU A 167 -31.65 -15.00 8.71
CA GLU A 167 -32.63 -15.65 7.84
C GLU A 167 -34.02 -15.70 8.50
N THR A 168 -34.09 -15.70 9.83
CA THR A 168 -35.34 -15.80 10.60
C THR A 168 -35.79 -14.45 11.18
N SER A 169 -34.87 -13.51 11.42
CA SER A 169 -35.23 -12.13 11.77
C SER A 169 -36.11 -11.49 10.69
N GLY A 170 -36.97 -10.54 11.06
CA GLY A 170 -37.82 -9.80 10.10
C GLY A 170 -37.06 -8.79 9.24
N GLU A 171 -35.74 -8.72 9.39
CA GLU A 171 -34.86 -7.71 8.80
C GLU A 171 -34.43 -8.11 7.38
N THR A 172 -34.46 -7.15 6.45
CA THR A 172 -33.88 -7.28 5.12
C THR A 172 -32.52 -6.61 5.08
N LEU A 173 -31.49 -7.34 4.66
CA LEU A 173 -30.11 -6.87 4.71
C LEU A 173 -29.58 -6.42 3.35
N PRO A 174 -28.77 -5.35 3.27
CA PRO A 174 -28.02 -5.01 2.07
C PRO A 174 -26.82 -5.93 1.87
N PHE A 175 -26.37 -6.04 0.62
CA PHE A 175 -25.10 -6.66 0.30
C PHE A 175 -23.94 -5.66 0.42
N LEU A 176 -22.77 -6.16 0.81
CA LEU A 176 -21.50 -5.45 0.70
C LEU A 176 -20.49 -6.36 -0.01
N MET A 177 -20.13 -5.98 -1.23
CA MET A 177 -19.42 -6.84 -2.19
C MET A 177 -17.96 -6.41 -2.36
N GLN A 178 -17.07 -7.39 -2.48
CA GLN A 178 -15.69 -7.23 -2.92
C GLN A 178 -15.37 -8.32 -3.95
N ARG A 179 -14.93 -7.94 -5.15
CA ARG A 179 -14.41 -8.89 -6.16
C ARG A 179 -12.88 -8.87 -6.10
N THR A 180 -12.21 -9.98 -6.40
CA THR A 180 -10.75 -10.11 -6.19
C THR A 180 -10.08 -11.12 -7.13
N PRO A 181 -8.84 -10.89 -7.59
CA PRO A 181 -7.99 -11.90 -8.22
C PRO A 181 -7.20 -12.76 -7.22
N TYR A 182 -7.22 -12.42 -5.92
CA TYR A 182 -6.34 -12.94 -4.85
C TYR A 182 -6.93 -14.12 -4.04
N GLY A 183 -8.06 -14.68 -4.47
CA GLY A 183 -8.69 -15.81 -3.78
C GLY A 183 -9.67 -15.41 -2.67
N THR A 184 -10.58 -16.33 -2.35
CA THR A 184 -11.65 -16.15 -1.34
C THR A 184 -11.66 -17.21 -0.22
N SER A 185 -10.64 -18.09 -0.16
CA SER A 185 -10.56 -19.19 0.82
C SER A 185 -10.47 -18.72 2.29
N TRP A 186 -9.91 -17.54 2.54
CA TRP A 186 -9.74 -16.93 3.86
C TRP A 186 -11.05 -16.34 4.44
N VAL A 187 -12.10 -16.20 3.61
CA VAL A 187 -13.34 -15.50 3.95
C VAL A 187 -14.13 -16.24 5.03
N SER A 188 -14.23 -15.63 6.21
CA SER A 188 -14.79 -16.20 7.45
C SER A 188 -15.33 -15.12 8.39
N SER A 189 -16.08 -15.49 9.46
CA SER A 189 -16.45 -14.56 10.54
C SER A 189 -15.23 -13.80 11.08
N ALA A 190 -14.13 -14.52 11.32
CA ALA A 190 -12.90 -13.94 11.86
C ALA A 190 -12.31 -12.88 10.92
N ALA A 191 -12.23 -13.16 9.61
CA ALA A 191 -11.64 -12.25 8.65
C ALA A 191 -12.43 -10.93 8.50
N VAL A 192 -13.77 -10.96 8.45
CA VAL A 192 -14.56 -9.73 8.29
C VAL A 192 -14.59 -8.87 9.56
N ASN A 193 -14.68 -9.49 10.75
CA ASN A 193 -14.60 -8.75 12.01
C ASN A 193 -13.18 -8.22 12.28
N GLY A 194 -12.13 -8.92 11.86
CA GLY A 194 -10.75 -8.46 11.99
C GLY A 194 -10.41 -7.27 11.09
N SER A 195 -10.87 -7.30 9.83
CA SER A 195 -10.52 -6.31 8.79
C SER A 195 -11.49 -5.12 8.70
N LYS A 196 -12.78 -5.32 9.01
CA LYS A 196 -13.84 -4.30 8.89
C LYS A 196 -14.83 -4.40 10.07
N PRO A 197 -14.36 -4.27 11.33
CA PRO A 197 -15.16 -4.53 12.53
C PRO A 197 -16.45 -3.71 12.59
N GLU A 198 -16.42 -2.44 12.18
CA GLU A 198 -17.57 -1.53 12.24
C GLU A 198 -18.71 -1.97 11.30
N LEU A 199 -18.34 -2.36 10.07
CA LEU A 199 -19.27 -2.88 9.07
C LEU A 199 -19.79 -4.26 9.48
N ALA A 200 -18.92 -5.15 9.95
CA ALA A 200 -19.31 -6.47 10.43
C ALA A 200 -20.27 -6.38 11.64
N ALA A 201 -19.97 -5.50 12.61
CA ALA A 201 -20.84 -5.21 13.74
C ALA A 201 -22.23 -4.76 13.31
N SER A 202 -22.32 -3.88 12.30
CA SER A 202 -23.60 -3.32 11.84
C SER A 202 -24.45 -4.30 11.02
N GLY A 203 -23.88 -5.41 10.55
CA GLY A 203 -24.60 -6.48 9.85
C GLY A 203 -24.87 -6.16 8.37
N TYR A 204 -24.12 -6.81 7.49
CA TYR A 204 -24.29 -6.83 6.03
C TYR A 204 -24.28 -8.28 5.56
N VAL A 205 -24.88 -8.59 4.41
CA VAL A 205 -24.52 -9.82 3.70
C VAL A 205 -23.23 -9.53 2.92
N PHE A 206 -22.09 -9.99 3.42
CA PHE A 206 -20.84 -9.81 2.69
C PHE A 206 -20.77 -10.81 1.53
N VAL A 207 -20.22 -10.34 0.40
CA VAL A 207 -20.07 -11.13 -0.81
C VAL A 207 -18.65 -10.97 -1.34
N PHE A 208 -17.91 -12.07 -1.42
CA PHE A 208 -16.54 -12.10 -1.93
C PHE A 208 -16.48 -12.98 -3.18
N GLY A 209 -16.04 -12.42 -4.31
CA GLY A 209 -16.02 -13.15 -5.59
C GLY A 209 -14.63 -13.26 -6.20
N ASP A 210 -14.24 -14.47 -6.58
CA ASP A 210 -13.06 -14.69 -7.41
C ASP A 210 -13.35 -14.20 -8.84
N ILE A 211 -12.51 -13.32 -9.40
CA ILE A 211 -12.74 -12.85 -10.77
C ILE A 211 -12.46 -13.93 -11.82
N ARG A 212 -12.95 -13.66 -13.03
CA ARG A 212 -12.89 -14.56 -14.19
C ARG A 212 -11.51 -15.17 -14.41
N GLY A 213 -11.44 -16.50 -14.36
CA GLY A 213 -10.24 -17.29 -14.57
C GLY A 213 -9.23 -17.35 -13.42
N ARG A 214 -9.51 -16.74 -12.26
CA ARG A 214 -8.70 -16.85 -11.03
C ARG A 214 -9.33 -17.85 -10.05
N TYR A 215 -8.50 -18.50 -9.24
CA TYR A 215 -8.89 -19.43 -8.16
C TYR A 215 -9.97 -20.45 -8.57
N GLU A 216 -11.19 -20.37 -8.03
CA GLU A 216 -12.26 -21.35 -8.32
C GLU A 216 -13.10 -20.94 -9.54
N SER A 217 -13.11 -19.66 -9.93
CA SER A 217 -13.85 -19.15 -11.09
C SER A 217 -13.41 -19.77 -12.42
N GLU A 218 -14.37 -20.04 -13.30
CA GLU A 218 -14.17 -20.49 -14.67
C GLU A 218 -13.69 -19.32 -15.57
N GLY A 219 -13.38 -19.61 -16.83
CA GLY A 219 -12.99 -18.61 -17.83
C GLY A 219 -11.48 -18.33 -17.88
N LYS A 220 -11.10 -17.17 -18.43
CA LYS A 220 -9.70 -16.77 -18.64
C LYS A 220 -9.41 -15.44 -17.93
N PHE A 221 -8.37 -15.45 -17.10
CA PHE A 221 -7.83 -14.23 -16.48
C PHE A 221 -7.16 -13.32 -17.51
N VAL A 222 -7.33 -12.02 -17.33
CA VAL A 222 -6.69 -10.94 -18.08
C VAL A 222 -6.40 -9.84 -17.06
N MET A 223 -5.13 -9.48 -16.90
CA MET A 223 -4.69 -8.37 -16.05
C MET A 223 -5.44 -7.08 -16.45
N ASN A 224 -5.95 -6.34 -15.45
CA ASN A 224 -6.69 -5.07 -15.56
C ASN A 224 -7.59 -5.00 -16.81
N ARG A 225 -8.46 -6.02 -16.95
CA ARG A 225 -9.27 -6.23 -18.16
C ARG A 225 -10.03 -4.96 -18.59
N ALA A 226 -9.62 -4.42 -19.73
CA ALA A 226 -10.22 -3.24 -20.37
C ALA A 226 -11.75 -3.32 -20.50
N ILE A 227 -12.42 -2.18 -20.28
CA ILE A 227 -13.87 -2.04 -20.42
C ILE A 227 -14.26 -1.92 -21.89
N VAL A 228 -15.16 -2.79 -22.36
CA VAL A 228 -15.56 -2.93 -23.77
C VAL A 228 -16.94 -2.33 -24.05
N ALA A 229 -17.37 -2.31 -25.31
CA ALA A 229 -18.61 -1.66 -25.75
C ALA A 229 -19.89 -2.52 -25.62
N HIS A 230 -19.80 -3.71 -25.01
CA HIS A 230 -20.90 -4.67 -24.74
C HIS A 230 -21.86 -4.93 -25.93
N ALA A 231 -21.36 -4.93 -27.17
CA ALA A 231 -22.18 -5.03 -28.38
C ALA A 231 -22.93 -6.37 -28.51
N THR A 232 -22.40 -7.42 -27.89
CA THR A 232 -22.96 -8.76 -27.80
C THR A 232 -22.83 -9.30 -26.37
N LYS A 233 -23.59 -10.35 -26.04
CA LYS A 233 -23.48 -11.02 -24.73
C LYS A 233 -22.12 -11.69 -24.46
N ASN A 234 -21.23 -11.78 -25.46
CA ASN A 234 -19.90 -12.37 -25.32
C ASN A 234 -18.83 -11.30 -25.04
N ASP A 235 -19.18 -10.02 -25.17
CA ASP A 235 -18.30 -8.89 -24.86
C ASP A 235 -18.35 -8.66 -23.34
N VAL A 236 -17.54 -9.43 -22.62
CA VAL A 236 -17.53 -9.49 -21.15
C VAL A 236 -16.29 -8.85 -20.53
N ASP A 237 -16.54 -7.98 -19.57
CA ASP A 237 -15.56 -7.34 -18.69
C ASP A 237 -16.05 -7.28 -17.22
N GLU A 238 -15.28 -6.60 -16.38
CA GLU A 238 -15.53 -6.55 -14.95
C GLU A 238 -16.81 -5.77 -14.57
N THR A 239 -17.31 -4.87 -15.42
CA THR A 239 -18.62 -4.22 -15.18
C THR A 239 -19.74 -5.23 -15.43
N THR A 240 -19.63 -6.03 -16.50
CA THR A 240 -20.62 -7.06 -16.85
C THR A 240 -20.68 -8.21 -15.87
N ASP A 241 -19.51 -8.72 -15.43
CA ASP A 241 -19.44 -9.81 -14.45
C ASP A 241 -19.96 -9.35 -13.08
N THR A 242 -19.76 -8.08 -12.72
CA THR A 242 -20.35 -7.48 -11.51
C THR A 242 -21.87 -7.36 -11.63
N ARG A 243 -22.38 -6.86 -12.76
CA ARG A 243 -23.83 -6.74 -13.04
C ARG A 243 -24.52 -8.10 -12.91
N ASP A 244 -23.99 -9.13 -13.56
CA ASP A 244 -24.57 -10.48 -13.60
C ASP A 244 -24.52 -11.15 -12.21
N THR A 245 -23.44 -10.93 -11.46
CA THR A 245 -23.30 -11.36 -10.06
C THR A 245 -24.40 -10.74 -9.17
N ILE A 246 -24.63 -9.43 -9.28
CA ILE A 246 -25.68 -8.73 -8.53
C ILE A 246 -27.08 -9.24 -8.92
N ASP A 247 -27.33 -9.41 -10.22
CA ASP A 247 -28.58 -9.95 -10.75
C ASP A 247 -28.91 -11.35 -10.19
N TRP A 248 -27.89 -12.17 -9.93
CA TRP A 248 -28.07 -13.47 -9.28
C TRP A 248 -28.33 -13.35 -7.78
N LEU A 249 -27.56 -12.54 -7.06
CA LEU A 249 -27.68 -12.36 -5.60
C LEU A 249 -29.07 -11.87 -5.19
N LEU A 250 -29.60 -10.88 -5.91
CA LEU A 250 -30.93 -10.30 -5.66
C LEU A 250 -32.05 -11.35 -5.75
N LYS A 251 -31.90 -12.34 -6.64
CA LYS A 251 -32.88 -13.40 -6.90
C LYS A 251 -32.73 -14.61 -5.96
N ASN A 252 -31.50 -14.94 -5.55
CA ASN A 252 -31.19 -16.21 -4.88
C ASN A 252 -30.90 -16.09 -3.39
N VAL A 253 -30.46 -14.92 -2.88
CA VAL A 253 -30.22 -14.74 -1.44
C VAL A 253 -31.48 -14.16 -0.77
N PRO A 254 -32.15 -14.92 0.13
CA PRO A 254 -33.41 -14.51 0.72
C PRO A 254 -33.26 -13.32 1.67
N LYS A 255 -34.33 -12.55 1.87
CA LYS A 255 -34.36 -11.36 2.76
C LYS A 255 -33.18 -10.41 2.54
N ASN A 256 -32.84 -10.14 1.28
CA ASN A 256 -32.02 -8.99 0.92
C ASN A 256 -32.91 -7.75 0.77
N ASN A 257 -32.36 -6.55 0.92
CA ASN A 257 -33.11 -5.29 0.80
C ASN A 257 -33.03 -4.63 -0.59
N GLY A 258 -32.50 -5.33 -1.60
CA GLY A 258 -32.35 -4.82 -2.96
C GLY A 258 -31.19 -3.84 -3.18
N LYS A 259 -30.31 -3.62 -2.19
CA LYS A 259 -29.17 -2.70 -2.30
C LYS A 259 -27.82 -3.41 -2.17
N VAL A 260 -26.84 -2.91 -2.89
CA VAL A 260 -25.44 -3.37 -2.94
C VAL A 260 -24.52 -2.17 -2.72
N GLY A 261 -23.55 -2.31 -1.81
CA GLY A 261 -22.32 -1.52 -1.84
C GLY A 261 -21.19 -2.36 -2.43
N VAL A 262 -20.21 -1.72 -3.07
CA VAL A 262 -18.99 -2.39 -3.55
C VAL A 262 -17.76 -1.66 -3.01
N LEU A 263 -16.77 -2.39 -2.50
CA LEU A 263 -15.50 -1.82 -2.06
C LEU A 263 -14.33 -2.78 -2.26
N GLY A 264 -13.13 -2.22 -2.28
CA GLY A 264 -11.90 -3.00 -2.34
C GLY A 264 -10.66 -2.12 -2.38
N VAL A 265 -9.51 -2.71 -2.03
CA VAL A 265 -8.18 -2.10 -2.10
C VAL A 265 -7.44 -2.62 -3.34
N SER A 266 -6.64 -1.82 -4.06
CA SER A 266 -5.84 -2.25 -5.22
C SER A 266 -6.67 -2.71 -6.42
N TYR A 267 -6.39 -3.90 -6.97
CA TYR A 267 -7.21 -4.57 -7.98
C TYR A 267 -8.69 -4.68 -7.55
N PRO A 268 -9.05 -5.13 -6.33
CA PRO A 268 -10.39 -4.95 -5.77
C PRO A 268 -10.94 -3.51 -5.77
N GLY A 269 -10.10 -2.47 -5.70
CA GLY A 269 -10.46 -1.06 -5.87
C GLY A 269 -10.84 -0.73 -7.32
N PHE A 270 -10.01 -1.12 -8.29
CA PHE A 270 -10.34 -1.07 -9.73
C PHE A 270 -11.66 -1.80 -10.04
N LEU A 271 -11.91 -2.94 -9.38
CA LEU A 271 -13.16 -3.70 -9.50
C LEU A 271 -14.35 -2.99 -8.80
N ALA A 272 -14.12 -2.19 -7.77
CA ALA A 272 -15.14 -1.36 -7.13
C ALA A 272 -15.50 -0.14 -8.00
N MET A 273 -14.53 0.53 -8.64
CA MET A 273 -14.82 1.57 -9.63
C MET A 273 -15.52 0.99 -10.87
N SER A 274 -15.10 -0.19 -11.34
CA SER A 274 -15.78 -0.92 -12.41
C SER A 274 -17.26 -1.22 -12.10
N ALA A 275 -17.65 -1.29 -10.83
CA ALA A 275 -19.05 -1.46 -10.42
C ALA A 275 -19.88 -0.16 -10.50
N GLY A 276 -19.23 1.00 -10.57
CA GLY A 276 -19.83 2.33 -10.77
C GLY A 276 -20.00 2.73 -12.24
N ILE A 277 -19.34 2.04 -13.17
CA ILE A 277 -19.39 2.33 -14.62
C ILE A 277 -20.46 1.46 -15.28
N ASP A 278 -21.47 2.07 -15.90
CA ASP A 278 -22.72 1.39 -16.29
C ASP A 278 -23.28 0.57 -15.10
N ALA A 279 -23.53 1.26 -13.99
CA ALA A 279 -23.81 0.60 -12.73
C ALA A 279 -25.11 -0.22 -12.79
N HIS A 280 -25.13 -1.38 -12.10
CA HIS A 280 -26.40 -2.09 -11.89
C HIS A 280 -27.31 -1.25 -10.96
N PRO A 281 -28.62 -1.08 -11.23
CA PRO A 281 -29.50 -0.20 -10.44
C PRO A 281 -29.62 -0.51 -8.94
N ALA A 282 -29.14 -1.67 -8.47
CA ALA A 282 -29.04 -2.02 -7.06
C ALA A 282 -27.75 -1.50 -6.37
N VAL A 283 -26.71 -1.10 -7.12
CA VAL A 283 -25.53 -0.44 -6.55
C VAL A 283 -25.97 0.93 -6.03
N LYS A 284 -25.60 1.24 -4.79
CA LYS A 284 -25.98 2.50 -4.09
C LYS A 284 -24.82 3.23 -3.42
N ALA A 285 -23.66 2.59 -3.33
CA ALA A 285 -22.43 3.18 -2.85
C ALA A 285 -21.25 2.37 -3.41
N ILE A 286 -20.19 3.03 -3.85
CA ILE A 286 -18.90 2.41 -4.10
C ILE A 286 -17.81 3.07 -3.25
N SER A 287 -16.82 2.29 -2.84
CA SER A 287 -15.56 2.81 -2.31
C SER A 287 -14.41 2.09 -3.00
N PRO A 288 -13.92 2.63 -4.13
CA PRO A 288 -12.60 2.31 -4.64
C PRO A 288 -11.58 2.82 -3.61
N GLN A 289 -10.60 1.99 -3.29
CA GLN A 289 -9.57 2.32 -2.31
C GLN A 289 -8.23 1.97 -2.93
N ALA A 290 -7.34 2.94 -3.11
CA ALA A 290 -6.12 2.83 -3.92
C ALA A 290 -6.35 1.99 -5.20
N PRO A 291 -7.25 2.43 -6.10
CA PRO A 291 -7.64 1.66 -7.27
C PRO A 291 -6.56 1.69 -8.36
N MET A 292 -6.26 0.53 -8.97
CA MET A 292 -5.39 0.40 -10.15
C MET A 292 -6.00 1.06 -11.40
N THR A 293 -6.00 2.38 -11.42
CA THR A 293 -6.77 3.23 -12.35
C THR A 293 -6.07 3.37 -13.68
N ASN A 294 -4.75 3.60 -13.63
CA ASN A 294 -3.91 3.85 -14.78
C ASN A 294 -2.49 3.33 -14.53
N VAL A 295 -2.36 2.01 -14.60
CA VAL A 295 -1.14 1.21 -14.40
C VAL A 295 0.07 1.62 -15.25
N TRP A 296 -0.05 2.58 -16.18
CA TRP A 296 1.07 3.16 -16.93
C TRP A 296 1.43 4.61 -16.50
N MET A 297 0.47 5.38 -15.98
CA MET A 297 0.72 6.80 -15.69
C MET A 297 1.36 7.01 -14.31
N GLY A 298 0.90 6.30 -13.28
CA GLY A 298 1.41 6.44 -11.91
C GLY A 298 0.88 5.43 -10.88
N ASP A 299 0.45 4.24 -11.36
CA ASP A 299 0.10 3.09 -10.53
C ASP A 299 1.09 1.93 -10.82
N ASP A 300 0.68 0.67 -10.67
CA ASP A 300 1.52 -0.54 -10.56
C ASP A 300 2.75 -0.70 -11.46
N PHE A 301 2.62 -0.49 -12.77
CA PHE A 301 3.61 -0.97 -13.75
C PHE A 301 4.52 0.12 -14.28
N PHE A 302 4.03 1.36 -14.43
CA PHE A 302 4.86 2.49 -14.82
C PHE A 302 4.41 3.78 -14.15
N HIS A 303 5.37 4.66 -13.89
CA HIS A 303 5.14 6.05 -13.51
C HIS A 303 5.79 6.97 -14.54
N ASN A 304 5.00 7.83 -15.19
CA ASN A 304 5.40 8.68 -16.33
C ASN A 304 6.25 7.92 -17.38
N GLY A 305 5.96 6.63 -17.57
CA GLY A 305 6.66 5.71 -18.48
C GLY A 305 7.97 5.08 -17.98
N ALA A 306 8.42 5.35 -16.75
CA ALA A 306 9.45 4.55 -16.09
C ALA A 306 8.86 3.24 -15.58
N PHE A 307 9.43 2.08 -15.94
CA PHE A 307 8.85 0.78 -15.61
C PHE A 307 9.23 0.34 -14.20
N ARG A 308 8.24 -0.07 -13.40
CA ARG A 308 8.41 -0.55 -12.02
C ARG A 308 8.93 -1.99 -12.01
N GLU A 309 10.22 -2.14 -12.29
CA GLU A 309 10.93 -3.41 -12.53
C GLU A 309 10.68 -4.47 -11.45
N THR A 310 10.97 -4.25 -10.16
CA THR A 310 10.68 -5.28 -9.12
C THR A 310 9.20 -5.62 -9.03
N TYR A 311 8.33 -4.60 -9.08
CA TYR A 311 6.90 -4.79 -8.87
C TYR A 311 6.26 -5.56 -10.03
N GLY A 312 6.42 -5.05 -11.26
CA GLY A 312 5.87 -5.69 -12.46
C GLY A 312 6.45 -7.08 -12.71
N PHE A 313 7.71 -7.32 -12.33
CA PHE A 313 8.32 -8.66 -12.40
C PHE A 313 7.69 -9.64 -11.40
N ASP A 314 7.57 -9.26 -10.12
CA ASP A 314 7.01 -10.14 -9.09
C ASP A 314 5.49 -10.33 -9.26
N TYR A 315 4.73 -9.26 -9.51
CA TYR A 315 3.27 -9.26 -9.58
C TYR A 315 2.72 -10.03 -10.79
N VAL A 316 3.37 -9.93 -11.96
CA VAL A 316 3.00 -10.71 -13.15
C VAL A 316 3.24 -12.21 -12.92
N GLN A 317 4.34 -12.58 -12.25
CA GLN A 317 4.54 -13.98 -11.85
C GLN A 317 3.45 -14.42 -10.87
N GLN A 318 3.13 -13.61 -9.85
CA GLN A 318 2.11 -13.92 -8.86
C GLN A 318 0.73 -14.20 -9.49
N LEU A 319 0.27 -13.36 -10.42
CA LEU A 319 -1.08 -13.47 -10.98
C LEU A 319 -1.19 -14.29 -12.29
N GLU A 320 -0.11 -14.50 -13.05
CA GLU A 320 -0.19 -15.17 -14.35
C GLU A 320 0.56 -16.51 -14.43
N ALA A 321 1.49 -16.83 -13.52
CA ALA A 321 2.22 -18.10 -13.58
C ALA A 321 1.35 -19.34 -13.28
N GLN A 322 0.28 -19.18 -12.49
CA GLN A 322 -0.72 -20.21 -12.22
C GLN A 322 -2.11 -19.61 -11.93
N LYS A 323 -3.13 -20.44 -11.73
CA LYS A 323 -4.54 -20.00 -11.52
C LYS A 323 -4.79 -19.36 -10.15
N THR A 324 -3.98 -19.72 -9.15
CA THR A 324 -3.91 -19.09 -7.83
C THR A 324 -2.69 -18.17 -7.78
N ASP A 325 -2.44 -17.50 -6.66
CA ASP A 325 -1.21 -16.73 -6.48
C ASP A 325 0.03 -17.64 -6.51
N ALA A 326 1.09 -17.22 -7.20
CA ALA A 326 2.42 -17.82 -7.12
C ALA A 326 3.32 -16.97 -6.22
N ARG A 327 3.88 -17.56 -5.16
CA ARG A 327 4.78 -16.83 -4.26
C ARG A 327 6.14 -16.61 -4.94
N VAL A 328 6.56 -15.36 -5.08
CA VAL A 328 7.90 -15.01 -5.57
C VAL A 328 8.82 -14.75 -4.38
N GLU A 329 9.79 -15.64 -4.18
CA GLU A 329 10.80 -15.49 -3.12
C GLU A 329 12.21 -15.67 -3.68
N SER A 330 13.01 -14.62 -3.60
CA SER A 330 14.46 -14.69 -3.83
C SER A 330 15.23 -14.51 -2.53
N LYS A 331 16.35 -15.23 -2.41
CA LYS A 331 17.39 -15.02 -1.38
C LYS A 331 18.56 -14.17 -1.90
N GLU A 332 18.56 -13.84 -3.19
CA GLU A 332 19.49 -12.89 -3.80
C GLU A 332 19.01 -11.46 -3.53
N ASP A 333 19.94 -10.52 -3.41
CA ASP A 333 19.62 -9.10 -3.45
C ASP A 333 19.07 -8.76 -4.85
N THR A 334 17.81 -8.33 -4.93
CA THR A 334 17.18 -8.05 -6.23
C THR A 334 17.93 -6.98 -7.00
N PHE A 335 18.65 -6.07 -6.33
CA PHE A 335 19.53 -5.10 -6.97
C PHE A 335 20.59 -5.81 -7.83
N ASP A 336 21.27 -6.84 -7.29
CA ASP A 336 22.30 -7.57 -8.04
C ASP A 336 21.67 -8.47 -9.12
N PHE A 337 20.50 -9.04 -8.86
CA PHE A 337 19.75 -9.84 -9.85
C PHE A 337 19.42 -9.03 -11.11
N PHE A 338 18.74 -7.88 -10.96
CA PHE A 338 18.35 -7.05 -12.12
C PHE A 338 19.58 -6.41 -12.79
N LEU A 339 20.60 -5.99 -12.01
CA LEU A 339 21.81 -5.39 -12.56
C LEU A 339 22.59 -6.38 -13.44
N ARG A 340 22.69 -7.65 -12.99
CA ARG A 340 23.34 -8.76 -13.70
C ARG A 340 22.59 -9.16 -14.97
N ASN A 341 21.26 -9.10 -14.95
CA ASN A 341 20.41 -9.44 -16.10
C ASN A 341 20.23 -8.29 -17.11
N VAL A 342 20.82 -7.12 -16.85
CA VAL A 342 20.91 -5.93 -17.71
C VAL A 342 19.58 -5.19 -17.91
N ASN A 343 18.52 -5.86 -18.34
CA ASN A 343 17.22 -5.28 -18.66
C ASN A 343 16.09 -6.26 -18.32
N PHE A 344 14.83 -5.79 -18.43
CA PHE A 344 13.66 -6.63 -18.17
C PHE A 344 13.62 -7.91 -19.01
N ALA A 345 14.01 -7.88 -20.30
CA ALA A 345 14.02 -9.08 -21.15
C ALA A 345 14.99 -10.15 -20.65
N GLY A 346 16.19 -9.76 -20.18
CA GLY A 346 17.15 -10.67 -19.58
C GLY A 346 16.68 -11.21 -18.23
N ALA A 347 16.03 -10.39 -17.41
CA ALA A 347 15.44 -10.82 -16.14
C ALA A 347 14.29 -11.81 -16.37
N ALA A 348 13.42 -11.51 -17.35
CA ALA A 348 12.29 -12.35 -17.73
C ALA A 348 12.71 -13.72 -18.27
N ASP A 349 13.74 -13.78 -19.13
CA ASP A 349 14.35 -15.03 -19.62
C ASP A 349 14.98 -15.85 -18.49
N ALA A 350 15.72 -15.19 -17.58
CA ALA A 350 16.32 -15.84 -16.41
C ALA A 350 15.26 -16.48 -15.48
N ALA A 351 14.08 -15.87 -15.36
CA ALA A 351 12.94 -16.39 -14.60
C ALA A 351 11.96 -17.26 -15.42
N LYS A 352 12.14 -17.37 -16.74
CA LYS A 352 11.27 -18.09 -17.69
C LYS A 352 9.83 -17.55 -17.75
N MET A 353 9.67 -16.25 -17.50
CA MET A 353 8.37 -15.56 -17.47
C MET A 353 8.05 -14.79 -18.75
N GLU A 354 8.94 -14.79 -19.76
CA GLU A 354 8.74 -14.16 -21.06
C GLU A 354 7.54 -14.74 -21.85
N SER A 355 7.04 -15.91 -21.42
CA SER A 355 5.83 -16.52 -21.96
C SER A 355 4.52 -15.98 -21.36
N LEU A 356 4.55 -15.30 -20.21
CA LEU A 356 3.36 -14.79 -19.53
C LEU A 356 2.71 -13.63 -20.32
N PRO A 357 1.37 -13.52 -20.36
CA PRO A 357 0.66 -12.50 -21.14
C PRO A 357 1.15 -11.06 -20.88
N THR A 358 1.22 -10.63 -19.62
CA THR A 358 1.56 -9.24 -19.26
C THR A 358 3.07 -8.99 -19.39
N ALA A 359 3.93 -9.99 -19.17
CA ALA A 359 5.36 -9.88 -19.45
C ALA A 359 5.64 -9.61 -20.95
N LYS A 360 4.89 -10.27 -21.85
CA LYS A 360 4.96 -9.99 -23.30
C LYS A 360 4.48 -8.58 -23.64
N ILE A 361 3.48 -8.08 -22.92
CA ILE A 361 3.00 -6.71 -23.08
C ILE A 361 4.11 -5.71 -22.71
N PHE A 362 4.76 -5.84 -21.55
CA PHE A 362 5.90 -4.97 -21.20
C PHE A 362 6.98 -4.97 -22.28
N LEU A 363 7.35 -6.15 -22.79
CA LEU A 363 8.34 -6.33 -23.86
C LEU A 363 7.95 -5.72 -25.22
N THR A 364 6.66 -5.45 -25.47
CA THR A 364 6.16 -5.02 -26.80
C THR A 364 5.40 -3.70 -26.80
N GLN A 365 4.97 -3.19 -25.65
CA GLN A 365 4.20 -1.95 -25.47
C GLN A 365 4.82 -1.06 -24.36
N PRO A 366 6.07 -0.58 -24.49
CA PRO A 366 6.73 0.22 -23.45
C PRO A 366 6.21 1.67 -23.34
N ALA A 367 5.58 2.20 -24.39
CA ALA A 367 5.01 3.55 -24.45
C ALA A 367 3.49 3.53 -24.19
N TYR A 368 2.89 4.68 -23.89
CA TYR A 368 1.46 4.83 -23.53
C TYR A 368 0.49 4.72 -24.72
N THR A 369 0.65 3.66 -25.52
CA THR A 369 -0.18 3.39 -26.69
C THR A 369 -1.65 3.16 -26.31
N LYS A 370 -2.52 3.10 -27.31
CA LYS A 370 -3.95 2.74 -27.14
C LYS A 370 -4.18 1.50 -26.26
N PHE A 371 -3.23 0.55 -26.23
CA PHE A 371 -3.31 -0.62 -25.36
C PHE A 371 -3.46 -0.25 -23.87
N TRP A 372 -2.60 0.63 -23.34
CA TRP A 372 -2.69 1.10 -21.95
C TRP A 372 -3.88 2.04 -21.75
N GLN A 373 -4.13 2.92 -22.72
CA GLN A 373 -5.25 3.87 -22.66
C GLN A 373 -6.63 3.22 -22.66
N ASP A 374 -6.76 1.98 -23.15
CA ASP A 374 -8.03 1.22 -23.12
C ASP A 374 -8.26 0.50 -21.79
N MET A 375 -7.19 0.25 -21.01
CA MET A 375 -7.28 -0.27 -19.64
C MET A 375 -7.47 0.86 -18.61
N ALA A 376 -6.97 2.06 -18.91
CA ALA A 376 -7.11 3.25 -18.08
C ALA A 376 -8.60 3.65 -17.86
N VAL A 377 -8.96 3.91 -16.60
CA VAL A 377 -10.37 4.06 -16.18
C VAL A 377 -10.88 5.49 -16.35
N GLU A 378 -10.04 6.51 -16.21
CA GLU A 378 -10.45 7.93 -16.06
C GLU A 378 -11.33 8.41 -17.22
N LYS A 379 -11.02 7.98 -18.46
CA LYS A 379 -11.78 8.35 -19.68
C LYS A 379 -13.21 7.79 -19.70
N ARG A 380 -13.59 6.91 -18.76
CA ARG A 380 -14.95 6.37 -18.60
C ARG A 380 -15.78 7.15 -17.56
N LEU A 381 -15.12 7.88 -16.65
CA LEU A 381 -15.70 8.56 -15.49
C LEU A 381 -16.40 9.89 -15.85
N THR A 382 -17.29 9.83 -16.83
CA THR A 382 -17.95 10.99 -17.48
C THR A 382 -19.26 11.44 -16.81
N LYS A 383 -19.65 10.78 -15.72
CA LYS A 383 -20.84 11.04 -14.90
C LYS A 383 -20.72 10.33 -13.55
N VAL A 384 -21.33 10.89 -12.51
CA VAL A 384 -21.50 10.22 -11.21
C VAL A 384 -22.76 9.35 -11.28
N GLU A 385 -22.61 8.03 -11.42
CA GLU A 385 -23.74 7.08 -11.44
C GLU A 385 -24.15 6.61 -10.05
N VAL A 386 -23.18 6.57 -9.13
CA VAL A 386 -23.28 6.03 -7.79
C VAL A 386 -22.50 6.98 -6.86
N PRO A 387 -22.94 7.19 -5.61
CA PRO A 387 -22.12 7.82 -4.58
C PRO A 387 -20.78 7.09 -4.40
N THR A 388 -19.69 7.84 -4.43
CA THR A 388 -18.32 7.31 -4.46
C THR A 388 -17.50 7.87 -3.30
N LEU A 389 -16.85 6.99 -2.55
CA LEU A 389 -15.87 7.32 -1.51
C LEU A 389 -14.50 6.80 -1.93
N GLU A 390 -13.71 7.65 -2.58
CA GLU A 390 -12.30 7.37 -2.89
C GLU A 390 -11.47 7.35 -1.61
N VAL A 391 -10.52 6.41 -1.48
CA VAL A 391 -9.69 6.26 -0.27
C VAL A 391 -8.26 5.90 -0.66
N GLY A 392 -7.26 6.64 -0.17
CA GLY A 392 -5.85 6.38 -0.47
C GLY A 392 -4.92 6.84 0.64
N GLY A 393 -3.63 6.55 0.48
CA GLY A 393 -2.57 6.95 1.42
C GLY A 393 -1.58 7.93 0.79
N TRP A 394 -1.08 8.89 1.58
CA TRP A 394 0.00 9.79 1.17
C TRP A 394 1.32 9.07 0.87
N TRP A 395 1.49 7.85 1.37
CA TRP A 395 2.63 6.99 1.09
C TRP A 395 2.20 5.67 0.46
N ASP A 396 1.14 5.69 -0.37
CA ASP A 396 0.71 4.53 -1.13
C ASP A 396 1.76 4.14 -2.18
N GLN A 397 2.52 3.08 -1.88
CA GLN A 397 3.63 2.67 -2.72
C GLN A 397 3.24 1.87 -3.98
N GLU A 398 1.95 1.58 -4.19
CA GLU A 398 1.46 0.70 -5.27
C GLU A 398 0.55 1.47 -6.25
N ASP A 399 -0.45 2.19 -5.74
CA ASP A 399 -1.57 2.76 -6.49
C ASP A 399 -1.74 4.27 -6.14
N MET A 400 -0.67 5.06 -6.30
CA MET A 400 -0.61 6.48 -5.90
C MET A 400 -1.49 7.40 -6.76
N TRP A 401 -1.56 7.12 -8.07
CA TRP A 401 -2.29 7.95 -9.02
C TRP A 401 -3.80 7.77 -8.88
N GLY A 402 -4.26 6.53 -8.74
CA GLY A 402 -5.66 6.18 -8.94
C GLY A 402 -6.67 6.95 -8.09
N THR A 403 -6.50 6.95 -6.77
CA THR A 403 -7.43 7.63 -5.83
C THR A 403 -7.66 9.09 -6.21
N GLN A 404 -6.57 9.80 -6.54
CA GLN A 404 -6.60 11.23 -6.85
C GLN A 404 -7.13 11.48 -8.27
N ALA A 405 -6.76 10.62 -9.23
CA ALA A 405 -7.20 10.70 -10.62
C ALA A 405 -8.68 10.39 -10.81
N GLU A 406 -9.22 9.36 -10.14
CA GLU A 406 -10.64 9.01 -10.19
C GLU A 406 -11.51 10.12 -9.55
N TYR A 407 -11.09 10.66 -8.40
CA TYR A 407 -11.72 11.85 -7.81
C TYR A 407 -11.71 13.04 -8.77
N ALA A 408 -10.55 13.38 -9.35
CA ALA A 408 -10.40 14.51 -10.26
C ALA A 408 -11.21 14.36 -11.56
N ALA A 409 -11.36 13.13 -12.06
CA ALA A 409 -12.18 12.84 -13.23
C ALA A 409 -13.69 12.93 -12.93
N LEU A 410 -14.14 12.45 -11.77
CA LEU A 410 -15.54 12.47 -11.38
C LEU A 410 -16.03 13.84 -10.89
N LYS A 411 -15.19 14.63 -10.20
CA LYS A 411 -15.64 15.86 -9.53
C LYS A 411 -16.27 16.93 -10.45
N PRO A 412 -15.82 17.15 -11.71
CA PRO A 412 -16.50 18.01 -12.68
C PRO A 412 -17.94 17.60 -13.02
N HIS A 413 -18.32 16.36 -12.73
CA HIS A 413 -19.65 15.80 -12.97
C HIS A 413 -20.51 15.67 -11.70
N ASP A 414 -19.97 16.03 -10.54
CA ASP A 414 -20.60 15.85 -9.22
C ASP A 414 -21.61 16.95 -8.86
N SER A 415 -22.76 16.93 -9.53
CA SER A 415 -23.83 17.90 -9.27
C SER A 415 -24.59 17.72 -7.94
N GLN A 416 -24.40 16.59 -7.25
CA GLN A 416 -25.13 16.23 -6.03
C GLN A 416 -24.27 16.25 -4.76
N ASN A 417 -22.95 16.51 -4.88
CA ASN A 417 -21.97 16.33 -3.81
C ASN A 417 -21.98 14.91 -3.25
N GLU A 418 -21.84 13.93 -4.15
CA GLU A 418 -21.79 12.50 -3.86
C GLU A 418 -20.44 11.86 -4.23
N VAL A 419 -19.44 12.66 -4.62
CA VAL A 419 -18.05 12.23 -4.81
C VAL A 419 -17.18 12.77 -3.67
N PHE A 420 -16.69 11.85 -2.86
CA PHE A 420 -15.89 12.10 -1.66
C PHE A 420 -14.51 11.47 -1.80
N MET A 421 -13.52 12.01 -1.08
CA MET A 421 -12.17 11.43 -1.03
C MET A 421 -11.62 11.45 0.40
N VAL A 422 -10.85 10.41 0.76
CA VAL A 422 -10.08 10.33 2.00
C VAL A 422 -8.62 10.04 1.66
N LEU A 423 -7.70 10.88 2.15
CA LEU A 423 -6.26 10.65 2.04
C LEU A 423 -5.66 10.66 3.45
N GLY A 424 -5.17 9.50 3.90
CA GLY A 424 -4.58 9.31 5.22
C GLY A 424 -3.06 9.13 5.18
N PRO A 425 -2.38 9.05 6.34
CA PRO A 425 -0.92 8.92 6.43
C PRO A 425 -0.51 7.44 6.27
N TRP A 426 -1.00 6.82 5.20
CA TRP A 426 -1.01 5.38 5.04
C TRP A 426 -0.10 4.94 3.89
N ASN A 427 0.40 3.72 4.03
CA ASN A 427 0.87 2.91 2.92
C ASN A 427 -0.30 2.23 2.20
N HIS A 428 0.02 1.46 1.16
CA HIS A 428 -0.97 0.74 0.39
C HIS A 428 -1.83 -0.23 1.23
N GLY A 429 -3.14 0.05 1.34
CA GLY A 429 -4.10 -0.66 2.18
C GLY A 429 -4.02 -0.36 3.68
N GLY A 430 -3.23 0.64 4.08
CA GLY A 430 -2.88 0.95 5.47
C GLY A 430 -4.02 1.42 6.37
N TRP A 431 -5.25 1.56 5.88
CA TRP A 431 -6.43 1.96 6.66
C TRP A 431 -7.25 0.78 7.25
N GLY A 432 -6.93 -0.46 6.84
CA GLY A 432 -7.51 -1.68 7.43
C GLY A 432 -7.18 -1.92 8.91
N PRO A 433 -5.92 -1.79 9.36
CA PRO A 433 -5.54 -1.88 10.78
C PRO A 433 -5.91 -0.61 11.59
N THR A 434 -5.45 -0.51 12.84
CA THR A 434 -5.61 0.70 13.69
C THR A 434 -4.80 1.87 13.13
N THR A 435 -3.57 1.57 12.76
CA THR A 435 -2.63 2.45 12.05
C THR A 435 -2.35 3.75 12.79
N ARG A 436 -1.63 3.57 13.90
CA ARG A 436 -0.94 4.64 14.62
C ARG A 436 0.44 4.95 14.02
N HIS A 437 1.11 3.92 13.51
CA HIS A 437 2.48 4.02 12.99
C HIS A 437 2.59 3.69 11.50
N LEU A 438 3.59 4.26 10.85
CA LEU A 438 4.11 3.80 9.56
C LEU A 438 5.65 3.85 9.58
N GLY A 439 6.29 2.69 9.48
CA GLY A 439 7.74 2.59 9.64
C GLY A 439 8.19 3.01 11.04
N VAL A 440 8.88 4.15 11.15
CA VAL A 440 9.32 4.75 12.43
C VAL A 440 8.47 5.94 12.88
N LEU A 441 7.48 6.35 12.08
CA LEU A 441 6.61 7.48 12.39
C LEU A 441 5.49 7.04 13.35
N ASP A 442 5.20 7.84 14.39
CA ASP A 442 3.99 7.76 15.23
C ASP A 442 3.13 8.99 14.93
N PHE A 443 1.92 8.79 14.40
CA PHE A 443 0.98 9.87 14.06
C PHE A 443 0.14 10.35 15.26
N GLY A 444 0.47 9.93 16.48
CA GLY A 444 -0.24 10.32 17.70
C GLY A 444 -1.58 9.62 17.92
N ALA A 445 -2.19 9.04 16.88
CA ALA A 445 -3.54 8.46 16.90
C ALA A 445 -3.73 7.30 15.91
N ALA A 446 -4.65 6.38 16.21
CA ALA A 446 -5.08 5.32 15.30
C ALA A 446 -5.94 5.84 14.13
N THR A 447 -5.27 6.33 13.09
CA THR A 447 -5.88 7.01 11.94
C THR A 447 -6.81 6.11 11.11
N GLY A 448 -6.46 4.82 10.95
CA GLY A 448 -7.29 3.84 10.24
C GLY A 448 -8.60 3.56 10.99
N ASP A 449 -8.54 3.48 12.31
CA ASP A 449 -9.73 3.36 13.16
C ASP A 449 -10.63 4.59 13.08
N GLN A 450 -10.05 5.80 13.13
CA GLN A 450 -10.80 7.05 12.96
C GLN A 450 -11.53 7.10 11.61
N TYR A 451 -10.83 6.78 10.52
CA TYR A 451 -11.41 6.70 9.18
C TYR A 451 -12.59 5.72 9.13
N ARG A 452 -12.42 4.46 9.55
CA ARG A 452 -13.51 3.47 9.42
C ARG A 452 -14.70 3.78 10.31
N LYS A 453 -14.45 4.21 11.55
CA LYS A 453 -15.50 4.53 12.54
C LYS A 453 -16.29 5.80 12.18
N THR A 454 -15.65 6.80 11.56
CA THR A 454 -16.27 8.12 11.32
C THR A 454 -16.60 8.43 9.87
N ILE A 455 -16.04 7.71 8.89
CA ILE A 455 -16.25 7.96 7.46
C ILE A 455 -16.76 6.69 6.74
N GLU A 456 -15.99 5.59 6.71
CA GLU A 456 -16.34 4.39 5.91
C GLU A 456 -17.66 3.75 6.32
N ALA A 457 -17.81 3.41 7.61
CA ALA A 457 -19.01 2.78 8.09
C ALA A 457 -20.22 3.74 7.96
N PRO A 458 -20.16 5.01 8.42
CA PRO A 458 -21.24 5.97 8.18
C PRO A 458 -21.65 6.13 6.70
N PHE A 459 -20.70 6.12 5.76
CA PHE A 459 -20.97 6.20 4.31
C PHE A 459 -21.86 5.05 3.85
N PHE A 460 -21.46 3.80 4.10
CA PHE A 460 -22.26 2.64 3.73
C PHE A 460 -23.59 2.59 4.50
N GLU A 461 -23.62 3.00 5.77
CA GLU A 461 -24.84 3.07 6.58
C GLU A 461 -25.86 4.09 6.01
N LYS A 462 -25.40 5.25 5.52
CA LYS A 462 -26.24 6.24 4.82
C LYS A 462 -26.88 5.64 3.58
N TYR A 463 -26.07 5.15 2.64
CA TYR A 463 -26.57 4.77 1.33
C TYR A 463 -27.27 3.40 1.30
N LEU A 464 -26.78 2.42 2.07
CA LEU A 464 -27.32 1.06 2.11
C LEU A 464 -28.44 0.86 3.13
N LYS A 465 -28.42 1.60 4.25
CA LYS A 465 -29.41 1.43 5.34
C LYS A 465 -30.23 2.68 5.65
N GLY A 466 -29.92 3.82 5.05
CA GLY A 466 -30.66 5.08 5.27
C GLY A 466 -30.43 5.71 6.64
N ARG A 467 -29.33 5.36 7.33
CA ARG A 467 -29.01 5.92 8.65
C ARG A 467 -28.32 7.28 8.50
N ALA A 468 -28.54 8.19 9.44
CA ALA A 468 -27.78 9.42 9.54
C ALA A 468 -26.39 9.15 10.14
N GLY A 469 -25.45 10.10 9.98
CA GLY A 469 -24.13 10.07 10.64
C GLY A 469 -22.94 10.32 9.70
N PHE A 470 -23.10 10.10 8.39
CA PHE A 470 -22.08 10.49 7.41
C PHE A 470 -22.15 12.00 7.15
N ASP A 471 -21.06 12.71 7.44
CA ASP A 471 -20.98 14.17 7.48
C ASP A 471 -19.86 14.76 6.59
N LEU A 472 -19.18 13.92 5.80
CA LEU A 472 -18.17 14.38 4.85
C LEU A 472 -18.85 15.04 3.65
N THR A 473 -18.42 16.24 3.30
CA THR A 473 -18.98 17.07 2.21
C THR A 473 -18.13 17.07 0.94
N GLY A 474 -16.85 16.70 1.06
CA GLY A 474 -15.88 16.70 -0.03
C GLY A 474 -14.71 15.78 0.31
N VAL A 475 -13.66 16.34 0.93
CA VAL A 475 -12.40 15.63 1.15
C VAL A 475 -12.00 15.65 2.63
N ALA A 476 -11.60 14.50 3.15
CA ALA A 476 -10.94 14.38 4.45
C ALA A 476 -9.47 14.04 4.21
N SER A 477 -8.57 14.87 4.73
CA SER A 477 -7.12 14.73 4.55
C SER A 477 -6.46 14.64 5.90
N PHE A 478 -5.55 13.70 6.10
CA PHE A 478 -4.68 13.75 7.26
C PHE A 478 -3.45 14.57 6.93
N ARG A 479 -3.36 15.78 7.49
CA ARG A 479 -2.17 16.63 7.37
C ARG A 479 -1.08 16.08 8.27
N THR A 480 -0.01 15.59 7.65
CA THR A 480 1.16 15.04 8.35
C THR A 480 2.05 16.15 8.90
N GLY A 481 2.88 15.84 9.90
CA GLY A 481 3.79 16.79 10.55
C GLY A 481 3.14 17.59 11.69
N VAL A 482 1.87 17.99 11.52
CA VAL A 482 0.96 18.40 12.62
C VAL A 482 -0.05 17.31 13.00
N ASP A 483 -0.03 16.19 12.29
CA ASP A 483 -0.75 14.95 12.53
C ASP A 483 -2.24 15.12 12.88
N LYS A 484 -2.98 15.73 11.97
CA LYS A 484 -4.38 16.11 12.15
C LYS A 484 -5.24 15.89 10.92
N TRP A 485 -6.46 15.37 11.11
CA TRP A 485 -7.50 15.38 10.09
C TRP A 485 -8.00 16.80 9.81
N GLU A 486 -7.83 17.24 8.57
CA GLU A 486 -8.45 18.41 7.97
C GLU A 486 -9.60 18.00 7.04
N ARG A 487 -10.49 18.96 6.74
CA ARG A 487 -11.62 18.78 5.82
C ARG A 487 -11.68 19.91 4.81
N TYR A 488 -11.81 19.57 3.54
CA TYR A 488 -11.88 20.50 2.41
C TYR A 488 -13.14 20.26 1.57
N GLU A 489 -13.65 21.30 0.92
CA GLU A 489 -14.81 21.17 0.02
C GLU A 489 -14.45 20.44 -1.29
N ALA A 490 -13.20 20.61 -1.75
CA ALA A 490 -12.64 19.94 -2.92
C ALA A 490 -11.12 19.81 -2.79
N TRP A 491 -10.53 18.91 -3.57
CA TRP A 491 -9.07 18.77 -3.71
C TRP A 491 -8.62 19.12 -5.16
N PRO A 492 -7.46 19.79 -5.34
CA PRO A 492 -6.75 20.54 -4.30
C PRO A 492 -7.59 21.73 -3.78
N PRO A 493 -7.44 22.14 -2.51
CA PRO A 493 -8.22 23.23 -1.95
C PRO A 493 -7.81 24.57 -2.56
N LYS A 494 -8.79 25.40 -2.94
CA LYS A 494 -8.57 26.68 -3.63
C LYS A 494 -8.85 27.93 -2.79
N GLN A 495 -9.78 27.84 -1.85
CA GLN A 495 -10.14 28.98 -0.99
C GLN A 495 -9.23 29.00 0.25
N GLY A 496 -8.57 30.13 0.49
CA GLY A 496 -7.63 30.29 1.60
C GLY A 496 -6.22 29.74 1.31
N PHE A 497 -5.87 29.56 0.04
CA PHE A 497 -4.58 29.03 -0.41
C PHE A 497 -4.02 29.86 -1.57
N LYS A 498 -2.70 29.98 -1.63
CA LYS A 498 -1.95 30.69 -2.69
C LYS A 498 -0.88 29.79 -3.30
N GLU A 499 -0.67 29.90 -4.60
CA GLU A 499 0.45 29.25 -5.30
C GLU A 499 1.79 29.81 -4.79
N THR A 500 2.74 28.93 -4.52
CA THR A 500 4.09 29.22 -4.07
C THR A 500 5.09 28.46 -4.93
N LYS A 501 6.24 29.09 -5.20
CA LYS A 501 7.33 28.53 -5.99
C LYS A 501 8.56 28.37 -5.12
N LEU A 502 9.19 27.21 -5.19
CA LEU A 502 10.35 26.83 -4.37
C LEU A 502 11.53 26.53 -5.30
N PHE A 503 12.39 27.53 -5.51
CA PHE A 503 13.42 27.54 -6.54
C PHE A 503 14.70 26.81 -6.14
N LEU A 504 15.18 25.95 -7.04
CA LEU A 504 16.43 25.19 -6.95
C LEU A 504 17.58 26.07 -7.46
N ASN A 505 18.29 26.70 -6.53
CA ASN A 505 19.31 27.72 -6.81
C ASN A 505 20.75 27.16 -6.81
N ALA A 506 21.67 27.93 -7.38
CA ALA A 506 23.08 27.55 -7.49
C ALA A 506 23.74 27.39 -6.12
N GLY A 507 24.49 26.30 -5.95
CA GLY A 507 25.11 25.94 -4.67
C GLY A 507 24.31 24.95 -3.82
N GLY A 508 23.16 24.47 -4.31
CA GLY A 508 22.28 23.58 -3.54
C GLY A 508 21.36 24.35 -2.57
N GLU A 509 21.05 25.61 -2.89
CA GLU A 509 20.16 26.45 -2.09
C GLU A 509 18.70 26.29 -2.55
N LEU A 510 17.77 26.25 -1.60
CA LEU A 510 16.33 26.16 -1.84
C LEU A 510 15.64 27.39 -1.26
N THR A 511 15.00 28.22 -2.09
CA THR A 511 14.35 29.47 -1.61
C THR A 511 13.07 29.80 -2.38
N THR A 512 12.17 30.56 -1.75
CA THR A 512 10.97 31.11 -2.42
C THR A 512 11.24 32.38 -3.24
N ASN A 513 12.47 32.92 -3.18
CA ASN A 513 12.88 34.04 -4.01
C ASN A 513 13.25 33.56 -5.41
N ALA A 514 12.71 34.20 -6.44
CA ALA A 514 13.08 33.93 -7.82
C ALA A 514 14.57 34.26 -8.07
N PRO A 515 15.26 33.54 -8.98
CA PRO A 515 16.64 33.85 -9.34
C PRO A 515 16.83 35.29 -9.82
N ALA A 516 17.96 35.91 -9.45
CA ALA A 516 18.23 37.32 -9.74
C ALA A 516 18.30 37.63 -11.26
N ALA A 517 17.77 38.80 -11.62
CA ALA A 517 17.62 39.22 -13.01
C ALA A 517 18.95 39.49 -13.75
N GLY A 518 18.97 39.24 -15.06
CA GLY A 518 20.12 39.47 -15.95
C GLY A 518 21.14 38.34 -15.99
N GLY A 519 20.86 37.21 -15.35
CA GLY A 519 21.75 36.04 -15.33
C GLY A 519 21.75 35.26 -16.65
N ALA A 520 22.94 34.92 -17.14
CA ALA A 520 23.08 33.89 -18.18
C ALA A 520 22.63 32.51 -17.65
N ALA A 521 22.39 31.55 -18.55
CA ALA A 521 22.04 30.19 -18.21
C ALA A 521 23.09 29.57 -17.27
N LYS A 522 22.75 29.43 -15.99
CA LYS A 522 23.66 28.99 -14.94
C LYS A 522 23.21 27.62 -14.40
N ALA A 523 24.14 26.66 -14.39
CA ALA A 523 23.95 25.41 -13.68
C ALA A 523 23.75 25.69 -12.19
N ALA A 524 22.72 25.08 -11.61
CA ALA A 524 22.50 25.08 -10.18
C ALA A 524 23.40 24.03 -9.52
N VAL A 525 23.31 22.79 -10.01
CA VAL A 525 24.13 21.61 -9.66
C VAL A 525 24.29 20.74 -10.92
N SER A 526 25.40 20.00 -11.01
CA SER A 526 25.61 18.94 -12.01
C SER A 526 26.13 17.68 -11.34
N TYR A 527 25.69 16.51 -11.80
CA TYR A 527 26.07 15.21 -11.27
C TYR A 527 26.30 14.18 -12.40
N SER A 528 27.02 13.10 -12.10
CA SER A 528 27.32 12.03 -13.06
C SER A 528 26.43 10.82 -12.80
N ALA A 529 25.33 10.72 -13.53
CA ALA A 529 24.46 9.55 -13.47
C ALA A 529 25.10 8.38 -14.22
N ASP A 530 25.39 7.27 -13.54
CA ASP A 530 26.00 6.08 -14.12
C ASP A 530 25.09 4.84 -13.96
N PRO A 531 24.50 4.31 -15.03
CA PRO A 531 23.66 3.12 -14.96
C PRO A 531 24.41 1.86 -14.49
N ALA A 532 25.76 1.83 -14.47
CA ALA A 532 26.52 0.72 -13.89
C ALA A 532 26.54 0.76 -12.34
N ASN A 533 26.24 1.90 -11.73
CA ASN A 533 26.13 2.10 -10.28
C ASN A 533 24.86 2.94 -9.97
N PRO A 534 23.66 2.42 -10.22
CA PRO A 534 22.43 3.18 -10.03
C PRO A 534 22.19 3.49 -8.54
N VAL A 535 21.40 4.53 -8.27
CA VAL A 535 20.98 4.89 -6.91
C VAL A 535 19.97 3.84 -6.41
N PRO A 536 20.23 3.14 -5.30
CA PRO A 536 19.27 2.19 -4.73
C PRO A 536 18.02 2.92 -4.18
N TYR A 537 16.83 2.35 -4.36
CA TYR A 537 15.59 2.99 -3.89
C TYR A 537 15.36 2.90 -2.38
N ARG A 538 15.94 1.88 -1.74
CA ARG A 538 15.98 1.66 -0.29
C ARG A 538 17.29 0.98 0.09
N ASN A 539 17.54 0.82 1.39
CA ASN A 539 18.77 0.17 1.87
C ASN A 539 18.93 -1.26 1.30
N ARG A 540 20.15 -1.57 0.83
CA ARG A 540 20.54 -2.91 0.36
C ARG A 540 20.89 -3.82 1.56
N PRO A 541 20.66 -5.16 1.48
CA PRO A 541 20.08 -5.88 0.35
C PRO A 541 18.57 -5.68 0.22
N ILE A 542 18.08 -5.68 -1.03
CA ILE A 542 16.68 -5.45 -1.38
C ILE A 542 16.02 -6.82 -1.62
N GLN A 543 14.97 -7.11 -0.84
CA GLN A 543 14.18 -8.35 -0.94
C GLN A 543 13.21 -8.26 -2.13
N SER A 544 12.73 -9.41 -2.63
CA SER A 544 11.53 -9.49 -3.49
C SER A 544 10.35 -8.77 -2.83
N THR A 545 9.48 -8.18 -3.67
CA THR A 545 8.46 -7.20 -3.30
C THR A 545 7.62 -7.65 -2.11
N TYR A 546 7.05 -8.86 -2.19
CA TYR A 546 6.16 -9.44 -1.17
C TYR A 546 6.78 -10.61 -0.37
N ALA A 547 8.12 -10.75 -0.36
CA ALA A 547 8.79 -11.77 0.46
C ALA A 547 8.75 -11.43 1.96
N ASP A 548 8.87 -12.45 2.81
CA ASP A 548 8.90 -12.26 4.27
C ASP A 548 10.07 -11.35 4.69
N GLY A 549 9.78 -10.34 5.50
CA GLY A 549 10.75 -9.32 5.92
C GLY A 549 11.08 -8.26 4.85
N SER A 550 10.41 -8.24 3.69
CA SER A 550 10.52 -7.15 2.73
C SER A 550 10.01 -5.85 3.33
N LYS A 551 10.81 -4.78 3.22
CA LYS A 551 10.42 -3.42 3.62
C LYS A 551 9.54 -2.69 2.58
N TRP A 552 8.86 -3.43 1.70
CA TRP A 552 8.12 -2.84 0.58
C TRP A 552 7.04 -1.89 1.08
N ARG A 553 6.29 -2.31 2.10
CA ARG A 553 5.19 -1.53 2.70
C ARG A 553 5.63 -0.28 3.46
N THR A 554 6.93 0.05 3.53
CA THR A 554 7.44 1.20 4.30
C THR A 554 8.52 1.98 3.56
N TRP A 555 8.85 1.67 2.30
CA TRP A 555 10.05 2.23 1.68
C TRP A 555 9.96 3.75 1.44
N LEU A 556 8.76 4.27 1.17
CA LEU A 556 8.50 5.71 1.00
C LEU A 556 8.79 6.52 2.28
N VAL A 557 8.61 5.91 3.46
CA VAL A 557 8.93 6.53 4.75
C VAL A 557 10.31 6.13 5.30
N GLU A 558 11.19 5.51 4.50
CA GLU A 558 12.57 5.24 4.93
C GLU A 558 13.45 6.50 4.83
N ASP A 559 14.35 6.65 5.80
CA ASP A 559 15.33 7.73 5.90
C ASP A 559 16.23 7.83 4.66
N GLN A 560 16.12 8.93 3.91
CA GLN A 560 16.91 9.14 2.68
C GLN A 560 18.41 9.38 2.94
N ARG A 561 18.86 9.50 4.20
CA ARG A 561 20.29 9.68 4.53
C ARG A 561 21.20 8.57 4.01
N PHE A 562 20.68 7.37 3.74
CA PHE A 562 21.47 6.29 3.14
C PHE A 562 22.08 6.65 1.77
N VAL A 563 21.52 7.62 1.03
CA VAL A 563 22.08 8.14 -0.22
C VAL A 563 22.80 9.48 -0.09
N SER A 564 22.76 10.16 1.07
CA SER A 564 23.39 11.49 1.28
C SER A 564 24.91 11.55 0.99
N GLY A 565 25.62 10.42 1.01
CA GLY A 565 27.05 10.34 0.66
C GLY A 565 27.35 10.20 -0.84
N ARG A 566 26.32 10.08 -1.69
CA ARG A 566 26.45 9.88 -3.14
C ARG A 566 26.79 11.18 -3.89
N LYS A 567 27.26 11.03 -5.13
CA LYS A 567 27.70 12.15 -6.01
C LYS A 567 27.01 12.18 -7.38
N ASP A 568 26.06 11.28 -7.57
CA ASP A 568 25.24 11.06 -8.75
C ASP A 568 23.77 11.49 -8.54
N LEU A 569 23.58 12.41 -7.58
CA LEU A 569 22.33 13.11 -7.26
C LEU A 569 22.64 14.57 -6.89
N ALA A 570 21.62 15.43 -6.91
CA ALA A 570 21.70 16.83 -6.54
C ALA A 570 20.74 17.14 -5.39
N ASN A 571 21.27 17.71 -4.30
CA ASN A 571 20.50 18.11 -3.13
C ASN A 571 20.40 19.62 -3.03
N PHE A 572 19.20 20.10 -2.79
CA PHE A 572 18.86 21.49 -2.53
C PHE A 572 18.21 21.58 -1.16
N SER A 573 18.68 22.47 -0.28
CA SER A 573 18.13 22.61 1.07
C SER A 573 17.80 24.05 1.42
N SER A 574 16.73 24.24 2.18
CA SER A 574 16.44 25.52 2.80
C SER A 574 17.38 25.78 3.98
N PRO A 575 17.48 27.03 4.45
CA PRO A 575 17.83 27.29 5.85
C PRO A 575 16.90 26.53 6.81
N VAL A 576 17.28 26.44 8.09
CA VAL A 576 16.36 25.98 9.14
C VAL A 576 15.12 26.88 9.13
N LEU A 577 13.94 26.26 9.19
CA LEU A 577 12.66 26.97 9.16
C LEU A 577 12.44 27.72 10.48
N GLU A 578 12.30 29.04 10.41
CA GLU A 578 12.05 29.91 11.58
C GLU A 578 10.58 29.90 12.05
N LYS A 579 9.70 29.36 11.23
CA LYS A 579 8.26 29.15 11.44
C LYS A 579 7.80 27.93 10.64
N ASP A 580 6.64 27.40 10.96
CA ASP A 580 6.01 26.30 10.23
C ASP A 580 5.68 26.73 8.78
N VAL A 581 5.71 25.78 7.84
CA VAL A 581 5.34 25.97 6.44
C VAL A 581 4.46 24.81 5.99
N THR A 582 3.21 25.09 5.62
CA THR A 582 2.28 24.05 5.15
C THR A 582 2.25 23.96 3.63
N VAL A 583 2.42 22.75 3.09
CA VAL A 583 2.18 22.39 1.69
C VAL A 583 0.89 21.58 1.63
N THR A 584 -0.09 22.05 0.85
CA THR A 584 -1.38 21.37 0.67
C THR A 584 -1.80 21.44 -0.80
N GLY A 585 -2.23 20.32 -1.38
CA GLY A 585 -2.66 20.23 -2.77
C GLY A 585 -1.60 19.61 -3.67
N ASP A 586 -1.76 19.79 -4.98
CA ASP A 586 -0.85 19.25 -5.99
C ASP A 586 0.55 19.85 -5.84
N VAL A 587 1.58 18.99 -5.86
CA VAL A 587 2.98 19.40 -5.96
C VAL A 587 3.47 19.10 -7.38
N VAL A 588 4.04 20.09 -8.06
CA VAL A 588 4.48 19.97 -9.45
C VAL A 588 5.97 20.29 -9.54
N ALA A 589 6.75 19.39 -10.14
CA ALA A 589 8.11 19.70 -10.52
C ALA A 589 8.13 20.42 -11.87
N ASP A 590 8.79 21.58 -11.92
CA ASP A 590 9.08 22.33 -13.14
C ASP A 590 10.61 22.44 -13.26
N LEU A 591 11.20 21.46 -13.94
CA LEU A 591 12.63 21.17 -13.94
C LEU A 591 13.26 21.57 -15.28
N PHE A 592 14.20 22.51 -15.25
CA PHE A 592 15.05 22.84 -16.39
C PHE A 592 16.35 22.05 -16.28
N ALA A 593 16.50 21.02 -17.10
CA ALA A 593 17.64 20.11 -17.07
C ALA A 593 18.28 19.88 -18.45
N SER A 594 19.54 19.46 -18.46
CA SER A 594 20.22 18.91 -19.65
C SER A 594 21.00 17.65 -19.28
N THR A 595 21.18 16.75 -20.24
CA THR A 595 22.02 15.56 -20.14
C THR A 595 23.03 15.55 -21.28
N THR A 596 24.22 14.99 -21.09
CA THR A 596 25.16 14.69 -22.19
C THR A 596 24.71 13.49 -23.04
N GLY A 597 23.71 12.74 -22.58
CA GLY A 597 23.09 11.62 -23.28
C GLY A 597 21.99 12.00 -24.27
N THR A 598 21.26 11.00 -24.73
CA THR A 598 20.09 11.13 -25.62
C THR A 598 18.79 10.57 -25.01
N ASP A 599 18.85 10.09 -23.78
CA ASP A 599 17.71 9.69 -22.94
C ASP A 599 18.14 9.93 -21.47
N GLY A 600 17.22 9.79 -20.52
CA GLY A 600 17.50 9.90 -19.08
C GLY A 600 16.22 10.01 -18.27
N ASP A 601 16.24 9.47 -17.05
CA ASP A 601 15.12 9.65 -16.10
C ASP A 601 15.45 10.77 -15.11
N PHE A 602 14.41 11.40 -14.57
CA PHE A 602 14.49 12.47 -13.58
C PHE A 602 13.56 12.12 -12.42
N VAL A 603 14.12 11.74 -11.29
CA VAL A 603 13.42 11.53 -10.02
C VAL A 603 13.52 12.83 -9.24
N VAL A 604 12.40 13.33 -8.73
CA VAL A 604 12.36 14.49 -7.85
C VAL A 604 11.64 14.10 -6.56
N LYS A 605 12.24 14.42 -5.41
CA LYS A 605 11.68 14.16 -4.08
C LYS A 605 11.61 15.47 -3.31
N LEU A 606 10.47 15.75 -2.68
CA LEU A 606 10.35 16.75 -1.61
C LEU A 606 10.48 16.02 -0.26
N ILE A 607 11.42 16.49 0.56
CA ILE A 607 11.87 15.84 1.79
C ILE A 607 11.76 16.81 2.96
N ASP A 608 11.19 16.34 4.07
CA ASP A 608 11.27 16.99 5.37
C ASP A 608 12.51 16.50 6.12
N VAL A 609 13.38 17.44 6.50
CA VAL A 609 14.60 17.15 7.27
C VAL A 609 14.39 17.56 8.72
N TYR A 610 14.26 16.55 9.57
CA TYR A 610 14.07 16.72 11.01
C TYR A 610 15.27 17.41 11.68
N PRO A 611 15.07 18.09 12.83
CA PRO A 611 16.15 18.71 13.61
C PRO A 611 17.22 17.68 14.04
N ASP A 612 18.47 18.13 14.13
CA ASP A 612 19.60 17.28 14.57
C ASP A 612 19.48 16.84 16.04
N ASP A 613 18.64 17.50 16.84
CA ASP A 613 18.32 17.20 18.24
C ASP A 613 16.96 16.51 18.45
N ALA A 614 16.25 16.13 17.38
CA ALA A 614 15.00 15.39 17.48
C ALA A 614 15.19 14.01 18.18
N PRO A 615 14.19 13.51 18.95
CA PRO A 615 14.31 12.23 19.64
C PRO A 615 14.66 11.08 18.71
N ALA A 616 15.55 10.17 19.12
CA ALA A 616 15.93 9.01 18.32
C ALA A 616 14.71 8.13 17.97
N PRO A 617 14.57 7.66 16.71
CA PRO A 617 15.56 7.69 15.62
C PRO A 617 15.53 8.96 14.74
N MET A 618 14.71 9.96 15.08
CA MET A 618 14.37 11.08 14.19
C MET A 618 15.42 12.20 14.08
N ALA A 619 16.46 12.22 14.93
CA ALA A 619 17.57 13.17 14.85
C ALA A 619 18.13 13.26 13.41
N GLY A 620 17.94 14.38 12.72
CA GLY A 620 18.40 14.63 11.34
C GLY A 620 17.75 13.77 10.25
N TYR A 621 16.61 13.11 10.53
CA TYR A 621 15.92 12.19 9.61
C TYR A 621 15.49 12.89 8.32
N GLN A 622 15.65 12.23 7.17
CA GLN A 622 15.18 12.73 5.88
C GLN A 622 13.94 11.95 5.43
N LEU A 623 12.75 12.45 5.77
CA LEU A 623 11.46 11.85 5.44
C LEU A 623 11.00 12.33 4.06
N MET A 624 10.72 11.41 3.14
CA MET A 624 10.13 11.76 1.84
C MET A 624 8.65 12.10 2.05
N ILE A 625 8.24 13.29 1.64
CA ILE A 625 6.86 13.76 1.77
C ILE A 625 6.06 13.45 0.51
N VAL A 626 6.68 13.66 -0.65
CA VAL A 626 6.08 13.46 -1.96
C VAL A 626 7.18 13.39 -3.02
N ASP A 627 7.01 12.56 -4.04
CA ASP A 627 8.02 12.23 -5.03
C ASP A 627 7.40 11.75 -6.34
N GLU A 628 8.16 11.87 -7.44
CA GLU A 628 7.86 11.14 -8.67
C GLU A 628 9.08 11.05 -9.60
N ILE A 629 9.12 10.00 -10.42
CA ILE A 629 10.03 9.80 -11.55
C ILE A 629 9.37 10.22 -12.87
N PHE A 630 10.14 10.88 -13.74
CA PHE A 630 9.76 11.19 -15.12
C PHE A 630 10.79 10.64 -16.10
N ARG A 631 10.33 9.88 -17.12
CA ARG A 631 11.20 9.29 -18.14
C ARG A 631 11.36 10.20 -19.37
N GLY A 632 12.54 10.78 -19.52
CA GLY A 632 12.83 11.95 -20.37
C GLY A 632 12.47 11.81 -21.86
N ARG A 633 12.58 10.62 -22.45
CA ARG A 633 12.10 10.35 -23.83
C ARG A 633 10.64 10.74 -24.09
N TYR A 634 9.81 10.82 -23.05
CA TYR A 634 8.39 11.16 -23.14
C TYR A 634 8.08 12.67 -22.97
N GLN A 635 9.11 13.53 -22.86
CA GLN A 635 8.97 14.99 -22.60
C GLN A 635 7.97 15.73 -23.51
N LYS A 636 7.73 15.24 -24.74
CA LYS A 636 6.73 15.80 -25.67
C LYS A 636 5.45 14.97 -25.79
N SER A 637 5.52 13.67 -25.52
CA SER A 637 4.44 12.71 -25.75
C SER A 637 4.76 11.39 -25.07
N PHE A 638 3.82 10.89 -24.26
CA PHE A 638 3.86 9.53 -23.71
C PHE A 638 3.59 8.45 -24.77
N GLU A 639 2.95 8.78 -25.90
CA GLU A 639 2.68 7.86 -27.01
C GLU A 639 3.86 7.71 -27.97
N ALA A 640 4.58 8.81 -28.23
CA ALA A 640 5.63 8.89 -29.24
C ALA A 640 6.96 9.36 -28.61
N PRO A 641 7.76 8.43 -28.04
CA PRO A 641 9.03 8.78 -27.43
C PRO A 641 10.05 9.31 -28.45
N GLU A 642 10.75 10.38 -28.07
CA GLU A 642 11.80 11.01 -28.87
C GLU A 642 13.15 11.04 -28.13
N ALA A 643 14.24 11.09 -28.89
CA ALA A 643 15.57 11.27 -28.32
C ALA A 643 15.77 12.70 -27.78
N LEU A 644 16.31 12.82 -26.58
CA LEU A 644 16.81 14.08 -26.03
C LEU A 644 17.99 14.60 -26.86
N THR A 645 18.14 15.92 -26.93
CA THR A 645 19.30 16.55 -27.60
C THR A 645 20.44 16.77 -26.59
N PRO A 646 21.63 16.18 -26.80
CA PRO A 646 22.76 16.31 -25.86
C PRO A 646 23.10 17.77 -25.56
N GLY A 647 23.24 18.10 -24.27
CA GLY A 647 23.59 19.44 -23.76
C GLY A 647 22.51 20.52 -23.96
N LYS A 648 21.34 20.19 -24.53
CA LYS A 648 20.23 21.14 -24.67
C LYS A 648 19.45 21.22 -23.36
N VAL A 649 19.33 22.44 -22.81
CA VAL A 649 18.41 22.70 -21.70
C VAL A 649 16.97 22.44 -22.16
N THR A 650 16.28 21.60 -21.43
CA THR A 650 14.92 21.12 -21.70
C THR A 650 14.10 21.25 -20.43
N GLU A 651 12.86 21.69 -20.59
CA GLU A 651 11.86 21.84 -19.53
C GLU A 651 11.08 20.53 -19.39
N TYR A 652 11.01 20.02 -18.17
CA TYR A 652 10.22 18.84 -17.79
C TYR A 652 9.26 19.28 -16.70
N LYS A 653 7.96 19.21 -16.97
CA LYS A 653 6.93 19.65 -16.02
C LYS A 653 5.93 18.52 -15.79
N TRP A 654 5.86 18.01 -14.56
CA TRP A 654 4.98 16.90 -14.18
C TRP A 654 4.54 16.99 -12.71
N SER A 655 3.40 16.38 -12.41
CA SER A 655 2.91 16.27 -11.03
C SER A 655 3.75 15.25 -10.25
N LEU A 656 4.08 15.59 -9.00
CA LEU A 656 4.57 14.65 -8.00
C LEU A 656 3.42 14.03 -7.19
N HIS A 657 2.17 14.19 -7.63
CA HIS A 657 0.93 13.95 -6.87
C HIS A 657 0.64 15.03 -5.81
N GLY A 658 -0.49 14.89 -5.11
CA GLY A 658 -0.86 15.77 -4.00
C GLY A 658 -0.12 15.44 -2.70
N ALA A 659 -0.01 16.43 -1.83
CA ALA A 659 0.44 16.28 -0.44
C ALA A 659 -0.39 17.15 0.52
N ASP A 660 -0.47 16.76 1.79
CA ASP A 660 -0.90 17.63 2.89
C ASP A 660 0.06 17.46 4.08
N HIS A 661 1.00 18.38 4.22
CA HIS A 661 2.10 18.29 5.16
C HIS A 661 2.51 19.66 5.70
N THR A 662 2.78 19.76 7.00
CA THR A 662 3.39 20.94 7.61
C THR A 662 4.83 20.63 8.02
N PHE A 663 5.79 21.26 7.32
CA PHE A 663 7.18 21.31 7.73
C PHE A 663 7.28 22.19 8.97
N LEU A 664 7.63 21.61 10.12
CA LEU A 664 7.62 22.34 11.39
C LEU A 664 8.82 23.29 11.52
N LYS A 665 8.67 24.32 12.34
CA LYS A 665 9.79 25.15 12.81
C LYS A 665 10.94 24.28 13.33
N GLY A 666 12.16 24.58 12.90
CA GLY A 666 13.37 23.82 13.24
C GLY A 666 13.74 22.75 12.21
N HIS A 667 12.80 22.32 11.36
CA HIS A 667 13.07 21.43 10.24
C HIS A 667 13.72 22.19 9.07
N LYS A 668 14.03 21.49 7.97
CA LYS A 668 14.37 22.09 6.67
C LYS A 668 13.56 21.42 5.57
N MET A 669 13.16 22.20 4.57
CA MET A 669 12.71 21.64 3.29
C MET A 669 13.94 21.23 2.49
N MET A 670 13.90 20.04 1.88
CA MET A 670 14.94 19.55 0.98
C MET A 670 14.30 19.05 -0.33
N VAL A 671 14.96 19.31 -1.45
CA VAL A 671 14.64 18.71 -2.74
C VAL A 671 15.84 17.91 -3.22
N GLU A 672 15.64 16.62 -3.46
CA GLU A 672 16.63 15.72 -4.06
C GLU A 672 16.25 15.45 -5.53
N VAL A 673 17.24 15.52 -6.43
CA VAL A 673 17.08 15.21 -7.86
C VAL A 673 18.11 14.17 -8.27
N GLN A 674 17.66 13.03 -8.81
CA GLN A 674 18.53 11.92 -9.24
C GLN A 674 18.03 11.30 -10.57
N SER A 675 18.83 10.45 -11.22
CA SER A 675 18.51 9.86 -12.54
C SER A 675 18.47 8.33 -12.58
N SER A 676 18.29 7.68 -11.43
CA SER A 676 17.95 6.26 -11.33
C SER A 676 17.29 5.99 -9.98
N TRP A 677 16.49 4.94 -9.87
CA TRP A 677 15.85 4.58 -8.59
C TRP A 677 15.60 3.07 -8.49
N PHE A 678 16.69 2.35 -8.26
CA PHE A 678 16.83 0.97 -8.70
C PHE A 678 16.82 -0.04 -7.52
N PRO A 679 16.33 -1.28 -7.68
CA PRO A 679 15.63 -1.84 -8.84
C PRO A 679 14.10 -1.64 -8.79
N LEU A 680 13.59 -0.63 -8.06
CA LEU A 680 12.17 -0.30 -8.15
C LEU A 680 11.82 0.08 -9.59
N TYR A 681 12.58 1.01 -10.18
CA TYR A 681 12.46 1.37 -11.58
C TYR A 681 13.60 0.78 -12.43
N ASP A 682 13.28 0.36 -13.66
CA ASP A 682 14.27 -0.10 -14.63
C ASP A 682 15.24 1.03 -14.99
N ARG A 683 16.51 0.68 -15.22
CA ARG A 683 17.53 1.68 -15.54
C ARG A 683 17.31 2.26 -16.94
N ASN A 684 17.16 3.57 -17.03
CA ASN A 684 17.33 4.26 -18.30
C ASN A 684 18.78 4.08 -18.81
N PRO A 685 19.02 3.64 -20.06
CA PRO A 685 20.38 3.50 -20.60
C PRO A 685 21.12 4.82 -20.77
N GLN A 686 20.40 5.95 -20.71
CA GLN A 686 20.82 7.32 -21.02
C GLN A 686 21.29 7.53 -22.47
N THR A 687 21.09 6.51 -23.31
CA THR A 687 21.16 6.60 -24.76
C THR A 687 19.83 6.13 -25.32
N PHE A 688 19.29 6.88 -26.28
CA PHE A 688 17.99 6.58 -26.86
C PHE A 688 18.02 5.25 -27.62
N VAL A 689 17.23 4.30 -27.14
CA VAL A 689 16.95 3.02 -27.79
C VAL A 689 15.46 2.90 -28.11
N PRO A 690 15.04 2.14 -29.14
CA PRO A 690 13.64 1.97 -29.48
C PRO A 690 12.78 1.42 -28.34
N ASN A 691 13.32 0.49 -27.54
CA ASN A 691 12.69 -0.08 -26.36
C ASN A 691 13.75 -0.31 -25.27
N ILE A 692 13.51 0.20 -24.06
CA ILE A 692 14.42 0.06 -22.91
C ILE A 692 14.39 -1.37 -22.35
N MET A 693 13.22 -2.03 -22.38
CA MET A 693 13.03 -3.41 -21.90
C MET A 693 13.98 -4.42 -22.56
N THR A 694 14.44 -4.11 -23.78
CA THR A 694 15.35 -4.92 -24.59
C THR A 694 16.67 -4.20 -24.88
N ALA A 695 17.05 -3.19 -24.10
CA ALA A 695 18.25 -2.39 -24.35
C ALA A 695 19.53 -3.23 -24.26
N PRO A 696 20.41 -3.25 -25.28
CA PRO A 696 21.64 -4.02 -25.22
C PRO A 696 22.62 -3.41 -24.20
N ALA A 697 23.44 -4.23 -23.54
CA ALA A 697 24.37 -3.79 -22.49
C ALA A 697 25.25 -2.58 -22.90
N GLY A 698 25.68 -2.48 -24.16
CA GLY A 698 26.47 -1.36 -24.68
C GLY A 698 25.73 -0.01 -24.89
N ALA A 699 24.42 0.01 -24.67
CA ALA A 699 23.60 1.22 -24.65
C ALA A 699 23.69 1.95 -23.29
N TYR A 700 23.89 1.22 -22.19
CA TYR A 700 24.01 1.78 -20.85
C TYR A 700 25.33 2.55 -20.72
N ARG A 701 25.24 3.88 -20.57
CA ARG A 701 26.42 4.75 -20.49
C ARG A 701 26.21 5.84 -19.45
N GLY A 702 27.24 6.08 -18.63
CA GLY A 702 27.26 7.23 -17.73
C GLY A 702 27.18 8.56 -18.50
N GLN A 703 26.44 9.51 -17.94
CA GLN A 703 26.21 10.84 -18.51
C GLN A 703 26.24 11.90 -17.41
N THR A 704 26.64 13.11 -17.76
CA THR A 704 26.50 14.26 -16.87
C THR A 704 25.10 14.84 -17.03
N VAL A 705 24.36 14.93 -15.93
CA VAL A 705 23.10 15.65 -15.81
C VAL A 705 23.37 17.01 -15.16
N THR A 706 22.74 18.07 -15.65
CA THR A 706 22.83 19.43 -15.12
C THR A 706 21.45 19.99 -14.91
N ILE A 707 21.18 20.43 -13.67
CA ILE A 707 19.96 21.15 -13.29
C ILE A 707 20.27 22.65 -13.36
N TYR A 708 19.36 23.47 -13.89
CA TYR A 708 19.55 24.92 -14.06
C TYR A 708 18.70 25.72 -13.07
N GLY A 709 19.28 26.80 -12.55
CA GLY A 709 18.67 27.67 -11.53
C GLY A 709 19.02 29.12 -11.82
N SER A 710 18.44 29.65 -12.90
CA SER A 710 18.70 31.01 -13.39
C SER A 710 17.40 31.64 -13.87
N GLU A 711 17.32 32.97 -13.98
CA GLU A 711 16.08 33.67 -14.42
C GLU A 711 15.47 33.08 -15.70
N LYS A 712 16.32 32.72 -16.67
CA LYS A 712 15.88 32.10 -17.93
C LYS A 712 15.41 30.65 -17.78
N TYR A 713 15.97 29.92 -16.83
CA TYR A 713 15.74 28.48 -16.60
C TYR A 713 15.60 28.25 -15.09
N PRO A 714 14.45 28.64 -14.49
CA PRO A 714 14.27 28.62 -13.05
C PRO A 714 13.67 27.28 -12.62
N SER A 715 14.49 26.25 -12.38
CA SER A 715 13.96 24.99 -11.84
C SER A 715 13.32 25.23 -10.47
N HIS A 716 12.12 24.71 -10.25
CA HIS A 716 11.37 24.89 -9.01
C HIS A 716 10.35 23.78 -8.77
N LEU A 717 9.87 23.69 -7.53
CA LEU A 717 8.56 23.08 -7.26
C LEU A 717 7.49 24.16 -7.23
N GLU A 718 6.31 23.87 -7.76
CA GLU A 718 5.07 24.63 -7.57
C GLU A 718 4.14 23.86 -6.64
N PHE A 719 3.54 24.53 -5.67
CA PHE A 719 2.53 23.96 -4.77
C PHE A 719 1.69 25.06 -4.13
N SER A 720 0.60 24.70 -3.45
CA SER A 720 -0.20 25.67 -2.69
C SER A 720 0.14 25.67 -1.20
N VAL A 721 0.09 26.85 -0.58
CA VAL A 721 0.24 27.06 0.87
C VAL A 721 -0.94 27.88 1.41
N PRO A 722 -1.31 27.75 2.69
CA PRO A 722 -2.37 28.56 3.30
C PRO A 722 -2.13 30.08 3.22
N ASP A 723 -3.22 30.85 3.19
CA ASP A 723 -3.20 32.31 3.29
C ASP A 723 -2.76 32.77 4.70
N GLY A 724 -1.45 33.01 4.86
CA GLY A 724 -0.83 33.48 6.10
C GLY A 724 0.55 32.86 6.36
N ASP A 725 0.79 31.69 5.77
CA ASP A 725 2.09 31.00 5.74
C ASP A 725 3.09 31.71 4.79
#